data_AF-U6N4X5-F1
#
_entry.id   AF-U6N4X5-F1
#
_cell.length_a   1.000
_cell.length_b   1.000
_cell.length_c   1.000
_cell.angle_alpha   90.00
_cell.angle_beta   90.00
_cell.angle_gamma   90.00
#
_symmetry.space_group_name_H-M   'P 1'
#
loop_
_entity.id
_entity.type
_entity.pdbx_description
1 polymer ?
#
loop_
_entity_poly.entity_id
_entity_poly.type
_entity_poly.pdbx_seq_one_letter_code
_entity_poly.pdbx_strand_id
1 'polypeptide(L)'
;MALAKMPQEQDLQVIQDNTANDEENAGRRSVKEEEFDDAPTRLPHSGTPRGPKSKPGLYVILVTLLVAGLIACRTVSRSAARHVASRAENDGIPGARVEERHLRENARSQFKESYSEQRRSLSKEKQTGGDAKAEEEGVHVPGEIEDLRKSRIPEVAIMEGKLEKSRKLLSAADRLAFLVTKPQAKELIGDAHEHVEQARLQFTNSGDIIASEEQLLLAVQDVRKLYLAAIAQCDALVNKVDMSEFFPMAGLETEGDETPLKAGKLNPEDTVQSMMITFYEIKDVYFEMIEQFQGVGRAPLNSKPFENEEDIDVLTDISDDLLFLWNAVASQQNLVWLANEFRNRIFTGLKEHMLSVSKTLLAFSESRLKHAQITIKLARKAHKPKGYASKTYELKFAEKKLAEAENGLNALRERIKELEATTKWEDMSEDTKVVLLQEAEQAKKLMLGLHKPVSEVPSIPHDLKLQSEELILDEAEGVHNACLAESHAVRELLKDAKARLEAWLEGAYSEGMDDTIQLSEDVYSELLSKIKQIREQAKQEVTAAAQSLLQAKEALGAAGAADPLKTQTERLVNLISIREKARQLALESERLELSELEFASLQRVATDAKIYRFRDSSAAKEHIITDTKEYEEAKRAVVQSETVVEMQAAMNRLRRSVAAMTRNIANDRMRKES
;
A
#
# COMPACT_ATOMS: atom_id res chain seq x y z
N MET A 1 61.55 -7.31 6.97
CA MET A 1 61.11 -7.65 8.35
C MET A 1 60.85 -6.36 9.10
N ALA A 2 59.83 -6.36 9.95
CA ALA A 2 59.16 -5.24 10.64
C ALA A 2 58.04 -4.53 9.82
N LEU A 3 56.83 -5.08 9.99
CA LEU A 3 55.52 -4.52 9.72
C LEU A 3 55.15 -3.48 10.81
N ALA A 4 54.51 -2.38 10.41
CA ALA A 4 53.65 -1.57 11.28
C ALA A 4 52.46 -1.11 10.41
N LYS A 5 51.39 -1.93 10.33
CA LYS A 5 50.12 -1.79 11.07
C LYS A 5 49.46 -0.42 10.91
N MET A 6 48.52 -0.37 9.96
CA MET A 6 47.41 0.59 9.88
C MET A 6 46.50 0.46 11.12
N PRO A 7 45.79 1.53 11.55
CA PRO A 7 44.73 1.39 12.54
C PRO A 7 43.49 0.76 11.89
N GLN A 8 43.02 -0.31 12.53
CA GLN A 8 41.72 -0.92 12.33
C GLN A 8 40.60 -0.01 12.85
N GLU A 9 39.40 -0.24 12.31
CA GLU A 9 38.09 0.12 12.83
C GLU A 9 38.03 0.06 14.37
N GLN A 10 37.56 1.14 15.00
CA GLN A 10 36.91 1.11 16.32
C GLN A 10 36.07 2.38 16.55
N ASP A 11 34.80 2.14 16.87
CA ASP A 11 33.96 2.84 17.84
C ASP A 11 33.51 4.29 17.57
N LEU A 12 32.36 4.40 16.91
CA LEU A 12 31.40 5.49 17.11
C LEU A 12 30.44 5.10 18.24
N GLN A 13 30.89 5.24 19.49
CA GLN A 13 30.01 5.38 20.65
C GLN A 13 30.63 6.36 21.66
N VAL A 14 29.76 7.21 22.21
CA VAL A 14 29.94 8.10 23.37
C VAL A 14 30.68 9.41 23.14
N ILE A 15 29.92 10.49 22.90
CA ILE A 15 29.98 11.69 23.76
C ILE A 15 28.54 12.16 24.00
N GLN A 16 28.03 11.82 25.18
CA GLN A 16 26.98 12.56 25.89
C GLN A 16 27.67 13.44 26.95
N ASP A 17 27.01 14.56 27.26
CA ASP A 17 27.15 15.44 28.43
C ASP A 17 28.32 16.43 28.50
N ASN A 18 27.99 17.70 28.23
CA ASN A 18 27.83 18.70 29.30
C ASN A 18 27.41 20.07 28.73
N THR A 19 26.18 20.50 29.03
CA THR A 19 25.89 21.71 29.84
C THR A 19 24.42 21.69 30.22
N ALA A 20 24.18 21.52 31.51
CA ALA A 20 22.89 21.72 32.16
C ALA A 20 22.73 23.18 32.62
N ASN A 21 21.45 23.55 32.81
CA ASN A 21 20.88 24.70 33.51
C ASN A 21 20.73 26.01 32.71
N ASP A 22 19.51 26.24 32.22
CA ASP A 22 18.63 27.23 32.87
C ASP A 22 17.15 26.82 32.67
N GLU A 23 16.40 26.89 33.77
CA GLU A 23 14.99 26.51 33.93
C GLU A 23 14.00 27.56 33.40
N GLU A 24 12.81 27.05 33.04
CA GLU A 24 11.48 27.68 33.18
C GLU A 24 11.24 29.13 32.74
N ASN A 25 10.57 29.33 31.59
CA ASN A 25 9.14 29.68 31.56
C ASN A 25 8.62 30.07 30.16
N ALA A 26 7.33 29.78 29.98
CA ALA A 26 6.37 30.46 29.11
C ALA A 26 6.40 30.18 27.59
N GLY A 27 5.49 29.30 27.18
CA GLY A 27 4.27 29.80 26.51
C GLY A 27 4.19 29.55 25.01
N ARG A 28 3.06 28.95 24.61
CA ARG A 28 2.47 28.98 23.26
C ARG A 28 2.88 30.26 22.52
N ARG A 29 3.79 30.12 21.56
CA ARG A 29 3.99 31.11 20.51
C ARG A 29 3.56 30.47 19.20
N SER A 30 2.46 31.00 18.67
CA SER A 30 2.10 30.90 17.27
C SER A 30 3.35 31.05 16.42
N VAL A 31 3.61 30.06 15.56
CA VAL A 31 4.61 30.14 14.50
C VAL A 31 4.28 31.37 13.67
N LYS A 32 5.02 32.46 13.90
CA LYS A 32 5.08 33.57 12.95
C LYS A 32 6.03 33.12 11.85
N GLU A 33 5.52 33.14 10.63
CA GLU A 33 6.26 33.00 9.39
C GLU A 33 7.56 33.83 9.45
N GLU A 34 8.71 33.17 9.51
CA GLU A 34 9.96 33.79 9.11
C GLU A 34 10.03 33.73 7.59
N GLU A 35 9.72 34.89 7.02
CA GLU A 35 9.82 35.22 5.61
C GLU A 35 11.22 34.85 5.07
N PHE A 36 11.22 34.28 3.87
CA PHE A 36 12.38 33.76 3.16
C PHE A 36 13.43 34.86 2.92
N ASP A 37 14.60 34.74 3.55
CA ASP A 37 15.78 35.52 3.15
C ASP A 37 16.43 34.87 1.92
N ASP A 38 16.13 35.41 0.74
CA ASP A 38 16.91 35.24 -0.48
C ASP A 38 18.29 35.87 -0.28
N ALA A 39 19.34 35.04 -0.18
CA ALA A 39 20.70 35.54 -0.28
C ALA A 39 20.91 36.17 -1.67
N PRO A 40 21.45 37.41 -1.76
CA PRO A 40 21.43 38.18 -3.00
C PRO A 40 22.40 37.58 -4.02
N THR A 41 21.84 36.97 -5.07
CA THR A 41 22.58 36.56 -6.27
C THR A 41 22.70 37.75 -7.23
N ARG A 42 23.55 38.76 -6.96
CA ARG A 42 23.87 39.79 -7.96
C ARG A 42 25.31 40.29 -7.92
N LEU A 43 26.02 40.10 -9.03
CA LEU A 43 27.02 41.04 -9.55
C LEU A 43 26.40 41.83 -10.74
N PRO A 44 26.79 43.10 -10.99
CA PRO A 44 26.00 44.03 -11.80
C PRO A 44 26.41 44.13 -13.29
N HIS A 45 25.52 44.75 -14.08
CA HIS A 45 25.59 45.31 -15.47
C HIS A 45 24.79 44.49 -16.51
N SER A 46 23.93 45.01 -17.40
CA SER A 46 23.33 46.34 -17.67
C SER A 46 22.16 46.16 -18.68
N GLY A 47 21.11 47.01 -18.61
CA GLY A 47 20.32 47.43 -19.80
C GLY A 47 19.03 46.71 -20.27
N THR A 48 17.94 46.77 -19.47
CA THR A 48 16.51 47.14 -19.80
C THR A 48 15.74 46.51 -21.02
N PRO A 49 14.39 46.70 -21.19
CA PRO A 49 13.37 45.68 -20.87
C PRO A 49 12.32 45.41 -21.98
N ARG A 50 11.46 44.37 -21.85
CA ARG A 50 10.04 44.36 -22.33
C ARG A 50 9.29 43.06 -21.98
N GLY A 51 8.31 43.19 -21.08
CA GLY A 51 6.89 42.83 -21.27
C GLY A 51 6.45 41.34 -21.32
N PRO A 52 5.34 40.97 -20.63
CA PRO A 52 4.88 39.60 -20.46
C PRO A 52 4.01 39.10 -21.63
N LYS A 53 4.10 37.81 -21.95
CA LYS A 53 3.07 37.10 -22.72
C LYS A 53 2.64 35.87 -21.92
N SER A 54 1.52 36.01 -21.24
CA SER A 54 0.76 34.90 -20.65
C SER A 54 0.43 33.88 -21.74
N LYS A 55 0.63 32.59 -21.44
CA LYS A 55 0.23 31.48 -22.31
C LYS A 55 -1.14 30.97 -21.84
N PRO A 56 -2.26 31.25 -22.54
CA PRO A 56 -3.59 30.68 -22.23
C PRO A 56 -3.73 29.19 -22.63
N GLY A 57 -2.64 28.52 -23.01
CA GLY A 57 -2.67 27.17 -23.58
C GLY A 57 -3.00 26.05 -22.59
N LEU A 58 -2.63 26.19 -21.31
CA LEU A 58 -2.82 25.11 -20.33
C LEU A 58 -4.30 24.92 -19.95
N TYR A 59 -5.05 26.03 -19.84
CA TYR A 59 -6.47 26.01 -19.48
C TYR A 59 -7.35 25.44 -20.59
N VAL A 60 -7.01 25.72 -21.86
CA VAL A 60 -7.73 25.14 -23.00
C VAL A 60 -7.50 23.63 -23.08
N ILE A 61 -6.28 23.16 -22.83
CA ILE A 61 -5.93 21.73 -22.82
C ILE A 61 -6.69 20.98 -21.71
N LEU A 62 -6.74 21.54 -20.50
CA LEU A 62 -7.47 20.96 -19.36
C LEU A 62 -8.98 20.88 -19.60
N VAL A 63 -9.58 21.93 -20.18
CA VAL A 63 -11.01 21.94 -20.52
C VAL A 63 -11.32 20.96 -21.65
N THR A 64 -10.46 20.82 -22.68
CA THR A 64 -10.66 19.82 -23.73
C THR A 64 -10.51 18.38 -23.23
N LEU A 65 -9.60 18.12 -22.27
CA LEU A 65 -9.44 16.79 -21.65
C LEU A 65 -10.66 16.41 -20.80
N LEU A 66 -11.22 17.35 -20.06
CA LEU A 66 -12.45 17.15 -19.26
C LEU A 66 -13.67 16.88 -20.14
N VAL A 67 -13.84 17.63 -21.23
CA VAL A 67 -14.95 17.42 -22.18
C VAL A 67 -14.79 16.10 -22.94
N ALA A 68 -13.57 15.73 -23.34
CA ALA A 68 -13.30 14.43 -23.96
C ALA A 68 -13.56 13.26 -23.00
N GLY A 69 -13.18 13.39 -21.72
CA GLY A 69 -13.46 12.39 -20.68
C GLY A 69 -14.96 12.21 -20.41
N LEU A 70 -15.72 13.30 -20.40
CA LEU A 70 -17.19 13.25 -20.22
C LEU A 70 -17.91 12.65 -21.44
N ILE A 71 -17.42 12.88 -22.65
CA ILE A 71 -17.97 12.26 -23.88
C ILE A 71 -17.60 10.77 -23.96
N ALA A 72 -16.40 10.38 -23.51
CA ALA A 72 -15.97 8.98 -23.42
C ALA A 72 -16.82 8.19 -22.39
N CYS A 73 -17.07 8.74 -21.19
CA CYS A 73 -17.94 8.09 -20.20
C CYS A 73 -19.40 7.93 -20.68
N ARG A 74 -19.93 8.89 -21.46
CA ARG A 74 -21.30 8.81 -22.01
C ARG A 74 -21.45 7.82 -23.17
N THR A 75 -20.38 7.56 -23.92
CA THR A 75 -20.40 6.62 -25.07
C THR A 75 -20.18 5.17 -24.62
N VAL A 76 -19.31 4.94 -23.63
CA VAL A 76 -19.09 3.61 -23.01
C VAL A 76 -20.33 3.13 -22.24
N SER A 77 -21.02 4.02 -21.54
CA SER A 77 -22.27 3.66 -20.81
C SER A 77 -23.43 3.31 -21.75
N ARG A 78 -23.47 3.86 -22.97
CA ARG A 78 -24.52 3.57 -23.96
C ARG A 78 -24.22 2.35 -24.84
N SER A 79 -22.95 1.96 -25.03
CA SER A 79 -22.61 0.72 -25.74
C SER A 79 -22.75 -0.51 -24.85
N ALA A 80 -22.42 -0.39 -23.55
CA ALA A 80 -22.62 -1.46 -22.57
C ALA A 80 -24.11 -1.82 -22.39
N ALA A 81 -25.00 -0.81 -22.38
CA ALA A 81 -26.45 -1.04 -22.26
C ALA A 81 -27.05 -1.75 -23.49
N ARG A 82 -26.47 -1.61 -24.69
CA ARG A 82 -26.97 -2.29 -25.90
C ARG A 82 -26.45 -3.71 -26.06
N HIS A 83 -25.26 -4.03 -25.54
CA HIS A 83 -24.71 -5.39 -25.57
C HIS A 83 -25.32 -6.31 -24.50
N VAL A 84 -25.87 -5.77 -23.41
CA VAL A 84 -26.57 -6.55 -22.37
C VAL A 84 -27.98 -6.94 -22.81
N ALA A 85 -28.69 -6.07 -23.54
CA ALA A 85 -30.02 -6.37 -24.04
C ALA A 85 -30.05 -7.51 -25.09
N SER A 86 -29.01 -7.65 -25.91
CA SER A 86 -28.93 -8.72 -26.93
C SER A 86 -28.51 -10.10 -26.39
N ARG A 87 -28.02 -10.17 -25.15
CA ARG A 87 -27.51 -11.43 -24.55
C ARG A 87 -28.54 -12.11 -23.64
N ALA A 88 -29.54 -11.37 -23.18
CA ALA A 88 -30.63 -11.90 -22.34
C ALA A 88 -31.68 -12.72 -23.12
N GLU A 89 -31.71 -12.65 -24.46
CA GLU A 89 -32.69 -13.39 -25.27
C GLU A 89 -32.25 -14.81 -25.69
N ASN A 90 -30.98 -15.19 -25.49
CA ASN A 90 -30.44 -16.46 -26.04
C ASN A 90 -30.06 -17.55 -25.02
N ASP A 91 -30.10 -17.30 -23.70
CA ASP A 91 -29.77 -18.31 -22.68
C ASP A 91 -31.02 -18.76 -21.88
N GLY A 92 -32.10 -19.08 -22.58
CA GLY A 92 -33.28 -19.70 -21.99
C GLY A 92 -33.03 -21.18 -21.66
N ILE A 93 -32.94 -21.52 -20.37
CA ILE A 93 -32.87 -22.89 -19.85
C ILE A 93 -34.07 -23.70 -20.36
N PRO A 94 -33.89 -24.73 -21.22
CA PRO A 94 -34.98 -25.59 -21.67
C PRO A 94 -35.19 -26.69 -20.63
N GLY A 95 -36.08 -26.44 -19.66
CA GLY A 95 -36.45 -27.45 -18.64
C GLY A 95 -37.51 -26.99 -17.64
N ALA A 96 -37.50 -25.71 -17.27
CA ALA A 96 -38.32 -25.18 -16.16
C ALA A 96 -39.84 -25.31 -16.35
N ARG A 97 -40.35 -25.29 -17.59
CA ARG A 97 -41.81 -25.38 -17.86
C ARG A 97 -42.38 -26.80 -17.83
N VAL A 98 -41.53 -27.84 -17.88
CA VAL A 98 -41.99 -29.24 -17.87
C VAL A 98 -41.99 -29.79 -16.43
N GLU A 99 -41.04 -29.37 -15.59
CA GLU A 99 -41.00 -29.71 -14.15
C GLU A 99 -42.16 -29.08 -13.36
N GLU A 100 -42.58 -27.86 -13.71
CA GLU A 100 -43.67 -27.13 -13.03
C GLU A 100 -45.04 -27.82 -13.16
N ARG A 101 -45.27 -28.59 -14.24
CA ARG A 101 -46.49 -29.39 -14.42
C ARG A 101 -46.43 -30.73 -13.69
N HIS A 102 -45.29 -31.42 -13.72
CA HIS A 102 -45.13 -32.71 -13.03
C HIS A 102 -45.10 -32.57 -11.51
N LEU A 103 -44.61 -31.44 -10.98
CA LEU A 103 -44.62 -31.16 -9.53
C LEU A 103 -46.01 -30.74 -9.02
N ARG A 104 -46.82 -30.06 -9.84
CA ARG A 104 -48.25 -29.77 -9.53
C ARG A 104 -49.12 -31.03 -9.46
N GLU A 105 -48.81 -32.05 -10.26
CA GLU A 105 -49.50 -33.35 -10.19
C GLU A 105 -49.04 -34.19 -9.00
N ASN A 106 -47.75 -34.20 -8.66
CA ASN A 106 -47.21 -34.93 -7.50
C ASN A 106 -47.68 -34.37 -6.15
N ALA A 107 -47.84 -33.05 -6.02
CA ALA A 107 -48.40 -32.43 -4.81
C ALA A 107 -49.89 -32.78 -4.60
N ARG A 108 -50.65 -32.97 -5.68
CA ARG A 108 -52.06 -33.39 -5.61
C ARG A 108 -52.24 -34.88 -5.28
N SER A 109 -51.30 -35.75 -5.68
CA SER A 109 -51.34 -37.19 -5.38
C SER A 109 -50.90 -37.49 -3.95
N GLN A 110 -49.84 -36.84 -3.44
CA GLN A 110 -49.43 -36.97 -2.03
C GLN A 110 -50.53 -36.50 -1.05
N PHE A 111 -51.32 -35.50 -1.42
CA PHE A 111 -52.46 -35.03 -0.64
C PHE A 111 -53.61 -36.06 -0.57
N LYS A 112 -53.88 -36.82 -1.65
CA LYS A 112 -54.93 -37.86 -1.66
C LYS A 112 -54.55 -39.10 -0.85
N GLU A 113 -53.28 -39.49 -0.84
CA GLU A 113 -52.80 -40.65 -0.07
C GLU A 113 -52.85 -40.38 1.44
N SER A 114 -52.34 -39.23 1.89
CA SER A 114 -52.32 -38.83 3.30
C SER A 114 -53.75 -38.68 3.90
N TYR A 115 -54.70 -38.13 3.13
CA TYR A 115 -56.10 -38.00 3.55
C TYR A 115 -56.84 -39.35 3.64
N SER A 116 -56.41 -40.36 2.87
CA SER A 116 -57.04 -41.69 2.83
C SER A 116 -56.55 -42.63 3.93
N GLU A 117 -55.28 -42.51 4.34
CA GLU A 117 -54.71 -43.26 5.47
C GLU A 117 -55.28 -42.75 6.80
N GLN A 118 -55.47 -41.44 6.95
CA GLN A 118 -56.01 -40.86 8.18
C GLN A 118 -57.49 -41.23 8.43
N ARG A 119 -58.29 -41.48 7.37
CA ARG A 119 -59.68 -41.99 7.50
C ARG A 119 -59.76 -43.48 7.82
N ARG A 120 -58.80 -44.30 7.39
CA ARG A 120 -58.78 -45.75 7.71
C ARG A 120 -58.37 -46.01 9.15
N SER A 121 -57.52 -45.18 9.73
CA SER A 121 -57.09 -45.28 11.13
C SER A 121 -58.19 -44.96 12.14
N LEU A 122 -59.14 -44.08 11.80
CA LEU A 122 -60.24 -43.66 12.67
C LEU A 122 -61.47 -44.60 12.65
N SER A 123 -61.50 -45.59 11.75
CA SER A 123 -62.66 -46.50 11.58
C SER A 123 -62.45 -47.90 12.19
N LYS A 124 -61.32 -48.16 12.86
CA LYS A 124 -60.99 -49.47 13.46
C LYS A 124 -61.00 -49.52 14.99
N GLU A 125 -61.40 -48.46 15.68
CA GLU A 125 -61.39 -48.42 17.15
C GLU A 125 -62.79 -48.13 17.74
N LYS A 126 -63.78 -48.98 17.41
CA LYS A 126 -64.92 -49.34 18.28
C LYS A 126 -65.82 -50.39 17.61
N GLN A 127 -65.46 -51.65 17.81
CA GLN A 127 -66.40 -52.78 17.74
C GLN A 127 -65.97 -53.81 18.79
N THR A 128 -66.60 -53.78 19.98
CA THR A 128 -66.89 -54.97 20.80
C THR A 128 -67.90 -54.63 21.92
N GLY A 129 -69.08 -55.25 21.84
CA GLY A 129 -70.08 -55.52 22.91
C GLY A 129 -70.93 -54.33 23.38
N GLY A 130 -72.26 -54.31 23.33
CA GLY A 130 -73.27 -55.37 23.36
C GLY A 130 -74.30 -55.01 24.45
N ASP A 131 -75.41 -54.38 24.07
CA ASP A 131 -76.81 -54.86 24.17
C ASP A 131 -77.58 -54.49 25.46
N ALA A 132 -78.63 -53.65 25.30
CA ALA A 132 -80.05 -53.97 25.54
C ALA A 132 -80.93 -52.79 26.06
N LYS A 133 -81.93 -52.41 25.23
CA LYS A 133 -83.31 -51.91 25.53
C LYS A 133 -83.49 -50.57 26.27
N ALA A 134 -84.48 -49.70 26.00
CA ALA A 134 -85.60 -49.59 25.05
C ALA A 134 -86.20 -48.16 25.15
N GLU A 135 -86.97 -47.76 24.12
CA GLU A 135 -88.01 -46.68 24.09
C GLU A 135 -87.55 -45.23 24.30
N GLU A 136 -88.11 -44.18 23.70
CA GLU A 136 -89.02 -43.93 22.57
C GLU A 136 -88.88 -42.41 22.25
N GLU A 137 -89.14 -42.06 20.98
CA GLU A 137 -89.59 -40.75 20.46
C GLU A 137 -88.94 -39.39 20.88
N GLY A 138 -88.55 -38.59 19.87
CA GLY A 138 -88.59 -37.12 20.01
C GLY A 138 -87.45 -36.33 19.35
N VAL A 139 -87.64 -35.95 18.09
CA VAL A 139 -87.30 -34.64 17.47
C VAL A 139 -86.24 -33.76 18.16
N HIS A 140 -85.04 -33.62 17.57
CA HIS A 140 -84.45 -32.36 17.04
C HIS A 140 -82.93 -32.51 16.76
N VAL A 141 -82.54 -32.28 15.51
CA VAL A 141 -81.25 -31.63 15.15
C VAL A 141 -81.37 -30.19 15.67
N PRO A 142 -80.43 -29.63 16.48
CA PRO A 142 -79.12 -29.23 15.96
C PRO A 142 -77.95 -29.24 16.97
N GLY A 143 -76.79 -29.74 16.57
CA GLY A 143 -75.60 -29.69 17.44
C GLY A 143 -74.29 -29.99 16.72
N GLU A 144 -74.09 -29.48 15.52
CA GLU A 144 -72.86 -29.70 14.73
C GLU A 144 -72.01 -28.42 14.54
N ILE A 145 -72.19 -27.41 15.40
CA ILE A 145 -71.46 -26.12 15.28
C ILE A 145 -70.41 -25.92 16.41
N GLU A 146 -70.44 -26.70 17.49
CA GLU A 146 -69.48 -26.53 18.59
C GLU A 146 -68.19 -27.36 18.48
N ASP A 147 -68.17 -28.45 17.70
CA ASP A 147 -66.96 -29.28 17.53
C ASP A 147 -65.99 -28.79 16.44
N LEU A 148 -66.42 -27.94 15.50
CA LEU A 148 -65.54 -27.29 14.51
C LEU A 148 -64.78 -26.07 15.06
N ARG A 149 -65.21 -25.52 16.20
CA ARG A 149 -64.52 -24.39 16.84
C ARG A 149 -63.34 -24.83 17.71
N LYS A 150 -63.34 -26.05 18.23
CA LYS A 150 -62.22 -26.58 19.03
C LYS A 150 -61.07 -27.12 18.16
N SER A 151 -61.31 -27.49 16.90
CA SER A 151 -60.26 -27.95 15.96
C SER A 151 -59.58 -26.83 15.14
N ARG A 152 -60.15 -25.61 15.11
CA ARG A 152 -59.59 -24.44 14.40
C ARG A 152 -58.58 -23.62 15.23
N ILE A 153 -58.64 -23.71 16.54
CA ILE A 153 -57.72 -23.00 17.46
C ILE A 153 -56.24 -23.39 17.21
N PRO A 154 -55.90 -24.67 16.95
CA PRO A 154 -54.54 -25.07 16.59
C PRO A 154 -54.06 -24.48 15.25
N GLU A 155 -54.89 -24.48 14.21
CA GLU A 155 -54.51 -24.04 12.85
C GLU A 155 -54.28 -22.53 12.76
N VAL A 156 -55.12 -21.74 13.45
CA VAL A 156 -54.97 -20.27 13.55
C VAL A 156 -53.68 -19.91 14.29
N ALA A 157 -53.40 -20.58 15.42
CA ALA A 157 -52.18 -20.34 16.19
C ALA A 157 -50.90 -20.76 15.43
N ILE A 158 -50.97 -21.85 14.64
CA ILE A 158 -49.87 -22.27 13.77
C ILE A 158 -49.60 -21.22 12.69
N MET A 159 -50.65 -20.68 12.06
CA MET A 159 -50.50 -19.70 10.99
C MET A 159 -50.00 -18.34 11.49
N GLU A 160 -50.47 -17.88 12.65
CA GLU A 160 -49.89 -16.72 13.34
C GLU A 160 -48.41 -16.92 13.64
N GLY A 161 -48.04 -18.13 14.08
CA GLY A 161 -46.65 -18.53 14.27
C GLY A 161 -45.82 -18.46 12.98
N LYS A 162 -46.34 -18.96 11.85
CA LYS A 162 -45.66 -18.91 10.53
C LYS A 162 -45.49 -17.47 10.02
N LEU A 163 -46.51 -16.62 10.17
CA LEU A 163 -46.43 -15.21 9.79
C LEU A 163 -45.35 -14.47 10.61
N GLU A 164 -45.29 -14.72 11.91
CA GLU A 164 -44.26 -14.12 12.78
C GLU A 164 -42.84 -14.61 12.42
N LYS A 165 -42.68 -15.90 12.13
CA LYS A 165 -41.40 -16.45 11.67
C LYS A 165 -40.98 -15.90 10.31
N SER A 166 -41.93 -15.77 9.37
CA SER A 166 -41.69 -15.17 8.04
C SER A 166 -41.24 -13.71 8.14
N ARG A 167 -41.78 -12.94 9.08
CA ARG A 167 -41.29 -11.57 9.35
C ARG A 167 -39.85 -11.53 9.87
N LYS A 168 -39.51 -12.44 10.79
CA LYS A 168 -38.13 -12.57 11.28
C LYS A 168 -37.18 -13.01 10.18
N LEU A 169 -37.62 -13.94 9.32
CA LEU A 169 -36.91 -14.37 8.13
C LEU A 169 -36.62 -13.21 7.18
N LEU A 170 -37.60 -12.33 6.92
CA LEU A 170 -37.40 -11.16 6.06
C LEU A 170 -36.32 -10.21 6.59
N SER A 171 -36.23 -10.00 7.90
CA SER A 171 -35.15 -9.18 8.48
C SER A 171 -33.75 -9.77 8.22
N ALA A 172 -33.59 -11.09 8.30
CA ALA A 172 -32.34 -11.77 7.94
C ALA A 172 -32.08 -11.71 6.43
N ALA A 173 -33.13 -11.83 5.62
CA ALA A 173 -33.06 -11.77 4.16
C ALA A 173 -32.75 -10.34 3.65
N ASP A 174 -33.21 -9.28 4.34
CA ASP A 174 -32.89 -7.88 4.03
C ASP A 174 -31.38 -7.62 4.14
N ARG A 175 -30.76 -8.15 5.21
CA ARG A 175 -29.30 -8.08 5.38
C ARG A 175 -28.57 -8.81 4.26
N LEU A 176 -29.06 -9.97 3.87
CA LEU A 176 -28.47 -10.74 2.77
C LEU A 176 -28.61 -10.01 1.42
N ALA A 177 -29.79 -9.44 1.13
CA ALA A 177 -30.05 -8.68 -0.09
C ALA A 177 -29.18 -7.41 -0.18
N PHE A 178 -28.86 -6.77 0.95
CA PHE A 178 -27.93 -5.66 0.99
C PHE A 178 -26.51 -6.08 0.57
N LEU A 179 -26.05 -7.26 0.99
CA LEU A 179 -24.71 -7.79 0.69
C LEU A 179 -24.61 -8.39 -0.71
N VAL A 180 -25.72 -8.94 -1.21
CA VAL A 180 -25.83 -9.43 -2.59
C VAL A 180 -26.08 -8.23 -3.51
N THR A 181 -25.01 -7.53 -3.90
CA THR A 181 -25.02 -6.24 -4.62
C THR A 181 -25.64 -6.26 -6.03
N LYS A 182 -26.32 -7.35 -6.42
CA LYS A 182 -27.03 -7.51 -7.70
C LYS A 182 -28.43 -6.87 -7.63
N PRO A 183 -28.90 -6.19 -8.70
CA PRO A 183 -30.26 -5.65 -8.76
C PRO A 183 -31.35 -6.69 -8.49
N GLN A 184 -31.15 -7.92 -8.97
CA GLN A 184 -32.05 -9.06 -8.77
C GLN A 184 -32.27 -9.40 -7.28
N ALA A 185 -31.30 -9.16 -6.40
CA ALA A 185 -31.47 -9.41 -4.97
C ALA A 185 -32.45 -8.44 -4.31
N LYS A 186 -32.48 -7.18 -4.78
CA LYS A 186 -33.42 -6.15 -4.32
C LYS A 186 -34.85 -6.42 -4.78
N GLU A 187 -35.00 -6.96 -5.99
CA GLU A 187 -36.30 -7.39 -6.51
C GLU A 187 -36.84 -8.58 -5.69
N LEU A 188 -36.02 -9.62 -5.49
CA LEU A 188 -36.42 -10.82 -4.74
C LEU A 188 -36.84 -10.52 -3.29
N ILE A 189 -36.14 -9.63 -2.59
CA ILE A 189 -36.54 -9.26 -1.23
C ILE A 189 -37.80 -8.38 -1.21
N GLY A 190 -37.98 -7.52 -2.23
CA GLY A 190 -39.20 -6.73 -2.41
C GLY A 190 -40.44 -7.60 -2.63
N ASP A 191 -40.32 -8.58 -3.52
CA ASP A 191 -41.37 -9.58 -3.81
C ASP A 191 -41.70 -10.39 -2.54
N ALA A 192 -40.69 -10.81 -1.77
CA ALA A 192 -40.89 -11.53 -0.51
C ALA A 192 -41.64 -10.70 0.55
N HIS A 193 -41.32 -9.41 0.70
CA HIS A 193 -42.07 -8.49 1.57
C HIS A 193 -43.53 -8.35 1.12
N GLU A 194 -43.77 -8.24 -0.19
CA GLU A 194 -45.13 -8.14 -0.74
C GLU A 194 -45.94 -9.42 -0.45
N HIS A 195 -45.37 -10.60 -0.69
CA HIS A 195 -46.02 -11.89 -0.41
C HIS A 195 -46.37 -12.06 1.08
N VAL A 196 -45.49 -11.68 2.01
CA VAL A 196 -45.78 -11.75 3.47
C VAL A 196 -46.88 -10.77 3.88
N GLU A 197 -46.92 -9.56 3.32
CA GLU A 197 -48.00 -8.61 3.59
C GLU A 197 -49.34 -9.07 2.99
N GLN A 198 -49.34 -9.65 1.79
CA GLN A 198 -50.53 -10.27 1.22
C GLN A 198 -51.04 -11.45 2.06
N ALA A 199 -50.13 -12.31 2.54
CA ALA A 199 -50.46 -13.41 3.45
C ALA A 199 -51.13 -12.88 4.73
N ARG A 200 -50.59 -11.82 5.32
CA ARG A 200 -51.17 -11.17 6.51
C ARG A 200 -52.58 -10.66 6.24
N LEU A 201 -52.77 -9.92 5.15
CA LEU A 201 -54.08 -9.36 4.78
C LEU A 201 -55.12 -10.45 4.56
N GLN A 202 -54.76 -11.56 3.90
CA GLN A 202 -55.66 -12.69 3.66
C GLN A 202 -56.03 -13.43 4.95
N PHE A 203 -55.08 -13.52 5.90
CA PHE A 203 -55.33 -14.11 7.20
C PHE A 203 -56.23 -13.22 8.07
N THR A 204 -55.94 -11.92 8.19
CA THR A 204 -56.68 -11.01 9.08
C THR A 204 -58.03 -10.58 8.53
N ASN A 205 -58.16 -10.40 7.21
CA ASN A 205 -59.37 -9.82 6.61
C ASN A 205 -60.36 -10.89 6.14
N SER A 206 -59.86 -12.02 5.61
CA SER A 206 -60.69 -13.09 5.06
C SER A 206 -60.69 -14.38 5.89
N GLY A 207 -59.76 -14.55 6.83
CA GLY A 207 -59.62 -15.79 7.60
C GLY A 207 -59.25 -17.00 6.72
N ASP A 208 -58.70 -16.76 5.53
CA ASP A 208 -58.33 -17.80 4.56
C ASP A 208 -56.91 -18.29 4.84
N ILE A 209 -56.83 -19.36 5.62
CA ILE A 209 -55.55 -19.97 6.04
C ILE A 209 -54.81 -20.55 4.83
N ILE A 210 -55.52 -21.14 3.85
CA ILE A 210 -54.91 -21.80 2.70
C ILE A 210 -54.28 -20.77 1.77
N ALA A 211 -55.01 -19.70 1.43
CA ALA A 211 -54.48 -18.63 0.59
C ALA A 211 -53.28 -17.94 1.23
N SER A 212 -53.35 -17.69 2.55
CA SER A 212 -52.25 -17.10 3.31
C SER A 212 -51.02 -18.01 3.34
N GLU A 213 -51.19 -19.33 3.46
CA GLU A 213 -50.09 -20.31 3.37
C GLU A 213 -49.47 -20.38 1.98
N GLU A 214 -50.26 -20.29 0.91
CA GLU A 214 -49.75 -20.19 -0.46
C GLU A 214 -48.86 -18.96 -0.67
N GLN A 215 -49.24 -17.81 -0.10
CA GLN A 215 -48.44 -16.59 -0.15
C GLN A 215 -47.13 -16.71 0.65
N LEU A 216 -47.15 -17.33 1.83
CA LEU A 216 -45.91 -17.59 2.58
C LEU A 216 -44.95 -18.51 1.83
N LEU A 217 -45.46 -19.54 1.13
CA LEU A 217 -44.63 -20.41 0.29
C LEU A 217 -43.94 -19.64 -0.84
N LEU A 218 -44.59 -18.65 -1.45
CA LEU A 218 -43.98 -17.78 -2.45
C LEU A 218 -42.88 -16.91 -1.84
N ALA A 219 -43.13 -16.31 -0.67
CA ALA A 219 -42.11 -15.54 0.04
C ALA A 219 -40.85 -16.37 0.35
N VAL A 220 -41.02 -17.60 0.84
CA VAL A 220 -39.90 -18.53 1.09
C VAL A 220 -39.16 -18.90 -0.19
N GLN A 221 -39.86 -19.07 -1.31
CA GLN A 221 -39.22 -19.33 -2.60
C GLN A 221 -38.34 -18.18 -3.06
N ASP A 222 -38.78 -16.93 -2.90
CA ASP A 222 -37.98 -15.76 -3.28
C ASP A 222 -36.77 -15.57 -2.37
N VAL A 223 -36.93 -15.81 -1.06
CA VAL A 223 -35.81 -15.86 -0.10
C VAL A 223 -34.84 -17.00 -0.43
N ARG A 224 -35.33 -18.16 -0.89
CA ARG A 224 -34.46 -19.26 -1.34
C ARG A 224 -33.65 -18.88 -2.60
N LYS A 225 -34.26 -18.18 -3.56
CA LYS A 225 -33.53 -17.66 -4.73
C LYS A 225 -32.45 -16.66 -4.31
N LEU A 226 -32.75 -15.80 -3.33
CA LEU A 226 -31.78 -14.86 -2.76
C LEU A 226 -30.61 -15.59 -2.09
N TYR A 227 -30.89 -16.64 -1.31
CA TYR A 227 -29.87 -17.51 -0.71
C TYR A 227 -28.94 -18.14 -1.77
N LEU A 228 -29.49 -18.68 -2.85
CA LEU A 228 -28.70 -19.22 -3.95
C LEU A 228 -27.84 -18.15 -4.65
N ALA A 229 -28.37 -16.93 -4.81
CA ALA A 229 -27.61 -15.80 -5.35
C ALA A 229 -26.44 -15.41 -4.44
N ALA A 230 -26.62 -15.49 -3.12
CA ALA A 230 -25.55 -15.26 -2.16
C ALA A 230 -24.46 -16.33 -2.22
N ILE A 231 -24.81 -17.62 -2.30
CA ILE A 231 -23.83 -18.69 -2.49
C ILE A 231 -23.01 -18.46 -3.76
N ALA A 232 -23.68 -18.15 -4.88
CA ALA A 232 -23.00 -17.87 -6.14
C ALA A 232 -22.07 -16.65 -6.05
N GLN A 233 -22.38 -15.67 -5.18
CA GLN A 233 -21.50 -14.54 -4.93
C GLN A 233 -20.31 -14.89 -4.03
N CYS A 234 -20.50 -15.73 -3.00
CA CYS A 234 -19.40 -16.28 -2.22
C CYS A 234 -18.42 -17.03 -3.14
N ASP A 235 -18.92 -17.91 -3.99
CA ASP A 235 -18.11 -18.65 -4.97
C ASP A 235 -17.36 -17.69 -5.93
N ALA A 236 -18.04 -16.65 -6.44
CA ALA A 236 -17.41 -15.65 -7.28
C ALA A 236 -16.29 -14.86 -6.56
N LEU A 237 -16.45 -14.55 -5.27
CA LEU A 237 -15.42 -13.88 -4.48
C LEU A 237 -14.22 -14.79 -4.23
N VAL A 238 -14.45 -16.08 -3.95
CA VAL A 238 -13.38 -17.07 -3.77
C VAL A 238 -12.57 -17.21 -5.06
N ASN A 239 -13.24 -17.41 -6.19
CA ASN A 239 -12.60 -17.52 -7.51
C ASN A 239 -11.89 -16.22 -7.93
N LYS A 240 -12.35 -15.04 -7.47
CA LYS A 240 -11.70 -13.76 -7.76
C LYS A 240 -10.34 -13.63 -7.05
N VAL A 241 -10.19 -14.17 -5.85
CA VAL A 241 -8.91 -14.13 -5.11
C VAL A 241 -7.90 -15.10 -5.69
N ASP A 242 -8.32 -16.30 -6.08
CA ASP A 242 -7.47 -17.26 -6.82
C ASP A 242 -6.98 -16.69 -8.16
N MET A 243 -7.65 -15.67 -8.69
CA MET A 243 -7.29 -14.95 -9.93
C MET A 243 -6.69 -13.54 -9.70
N SER A 244 -6.62 -13.07 -8.45
CA SER A 244 -6.07 -11.74 -8.13
C SER A 244 -4.54 -11.79 -8.18
N GLU A 245 -3.95 -10.78 -8.83
CA GLU A 245 -2.52 -10.68 -9.13
C GLU A 245 -1.64 -11.11 -7.94
N PHE A 246 -0.72 -12.04 -8.19
CA PHE A 246 0.26 -12.52 -7.21
C PHE A 246 0.87 -11.35 -6.44
N PHE A 247 1.02 -11.52 -5.12
CA PHE A 247 1.71 -10.55 -4.26
C PHE A 247 3.01 -10.09 -4.93
N PRO A 248 3.28 -8.77 -5.00
CA PRO A 248 4.43 -8.28 -5.73
C PRO A 248 5.71 -8.88 -5.15
N MET A 249 6.56 -9.41 -6.01
CA MET A 249 7.84 -9.98 -5.58
C MET A 249 8.84 -8.84 -5.40
N ALA A 250 9.61 -8.86 -4.30
CA ALA A 250 10.67 -7.88 -4.07
C ALA A 250 11.89 -8.04 -5.01
N GLY A 251 11.80 -8.90 -6.04
CA GLY A 251 12.88 -9.16 -7.01
C GLY A 251 14.20 -9.65 -6.40
N LEU A 252 14.16 -10.15 -5.16
CA LEU A 252 15.28 -10.71 -4.39
C LEU A 252 15.21 -12.25 -4.30
N GLU A 253 14.19 -12.86 -4.90
CA GLU A 253 13.88 -14.29 -4.79
C GLU A 253 14.34 -15.09 -6.02
N THR A 254 15.31 -14.58 -6.79
CA THR A 254 15.90 -15.32 -7.91
C THR A 254 16.96 -16.30 -7.42
N GLU A 255 16.58 -17.56 -7.15
CA GLU A 255 17.34 -18.85 -7.09
C GLU A 255 18.81 -18.90 -6.59
N GLY A 256 19.38 -17.81 -6.11
CA GLY A 256 20.69 -17.70 -5.50
C GLY A 256 20.51 -17.34 -4.04
N ASP A 257 20.94 -18.27 -3.17
CA ASP A 257 21.17 -18.11 -1.73
C ASP A 257 20.63 -16.80 -1.14
N GLU A 258 19.47 -16.84 -0.48
CA GLU A 258 18.75 -15.75 0.23
C GLU A 258 19.59 -15.10 1.36
N THR A 259 20.79 -14.65 1.05
CA THR A 259 21.83 -14.33 2.02
C THR A 259 22.06 -12.85 2.30
N PRO A 260 21.49 -11.86 1.58
CA PRO A 260 21.52 -10.51 2.13
C PRO A 260 20.39 -10.24 3.15
N LEU A 261 19.29 -11.00 3.18
CA LEU A 261 18.04 -10.57 3.85
C LEU A 261 17.40 -11.65 4.73
N LYS A 262 18.13 -12.17 5.71
CA LYS A 262 17.46 -12.81 6.85
C LYS A 262 16.86 -11.70 7.71
N ALA A 263 15.57 -11.78 8.04
CA ALA A 263 14.76 -10.82 8.80
C ALA A 263 15.25 -10.46 10.24
N GLY A 264 16.51 -10.73 10.57
CA GLY A 264 17.19 -10.27 11.79
C GLY A 264 18.54 -9.57 11.56
N LYS A 265 18.91 -9.30 10.29
CA LYS A 265 20.13 -8.54 9.93
C LYS A 265 19.84 -7.12 9.42
N LEU A 266 18.57 -6.79 9.17
CA LEU A 266 18.17 -5.49 8.66
C LEU A 266 18.17 -4.47 9.80
N ASN A 267 18.77 -3.30 9.54
CA ASN A 267 18.78 -2.18 10.45
C ASN A 267 17.45 -1.41 10.36
N PRO A 268 16.63 -1.38 11.42
CA PRO A 268 15.36 -0.63 11.41
C PRO A 268 15.56 0.90 11.38
N GLU A 269 16.77 1.40 11.68
CA GLU A 269 17.10 2.83 11.61
C GLU A 269 17.40 3.29 10.18
N ASP A 270 17.75 2.37 9.26
CA ASP A 270 17.92 2.68 7.85
C ASP A 270 16.55 2.71 7.16
N THR A 271 16.22 3.84 6.50
CA THR A 271 14.90 4.06 5.91
C THR A 271 14.53 2.98 4.89
N VAL A 272 15.47 2.57 4.03
CA VAL A 272 15.21 1.58 2.98
C VAL A 272 15.04 0.20 3.59
N GLN A 273 15.91 -0.18 4.52
CA GLN A 273 15.81 -1.46 5.21
C GLN A 273 14.55 -1.56 6.09
N SER A 274 14.14 -0.47 6.73
CA SER A 274 12.88 -0.36 7.48
C SER A 274 11.65 -0.55 6.57
N MET A 275 11.66 0.04 5.37
CA MET A 275 10.63 -0.23 4.36
C MET A 275 10.63 -1.70 3.91
N MET A 276 11.80 -2.32 3.76
CA MET A 276 11.91 -3.75 3.43
C MET A 276 11.34 -4.64 4.55
N ILE A 277 11.64 -4.35 5.81
CA ILE A 277 11.02 -5.03 6.96
C ILE A 277 9.50 -4.94 6.87
N THR A 278 8.98 -3.73 6.65
CA THR A 278 7.53 -3.49 6.50
C THR A 278 6.92 -4.30 5.36
N PHE A 279 7.59 -4.34 4.22
CA PHE A 279 7.16 -5.09 3.05
C PHE A 279 7.06 -6.59 3.34
N TYR A 280 8.06 -7.17 4.00
CA TYR A 280 8.03 -8.59 4.38
C TYR A 280 6.95 -8.88 5.43
N GLU A 281 6.72 -7.98 6.37
CA GLU A 281 5.61 -8.11 7.33
C GLU A 281 4.24 -8.09 6.66
N ILE A 282 4.05 -7.21 5.66
CA ILE A 282 2.84 -7.16 4.84
C ILE A 282 2.68 -8.47 4.05
N LYS A 283 3.78 -9.01 3.50
CA LYS A 283 3.81 -10.30 2.80
C LYS A 283 3.31 -11.44 3.70
N ASP A 284 3.84 -11.53 4.91
CA ASP A 284 3.48 -12.57 5.88
C ASP A 284 1.99 -12.50 6.23
N VAL A 285 1.49 -11.30 6.57
CA VAL A 285 0.06 -11.09 6.88
C VAL A 285 -0.82 -11.42 5.68
N TYR A 286 -0.41 -11.04 4.47
CA TYR A 286 -1.17 -11.34 3.25
C TYR A 286 -1.35 -12.85 3.02
N PHE A 287 -0.27 -13.64 3.16
CA PHE A 287 -0.37 -15.10 3.00
C PHE A 287 -1.18 -15.76 4.12
N GLU A 288 -1.04 -15.31 5.37
CA GLU A 288 -1.88 -15.78 6.47
C GLU A 288 -3.38 -15.50 6.22
N MET A 289 -3.71 -14.35 5.62
CA MET A 289 -5.08 -13.98 5.28
C MET A 289 -5.65 -14.80 4.12
N ILE A 290 -4.83 -15.21 3.14
CA ILE A 290 -5.28 -16.08 2.04
C ILE A 290 -5.75 -17.42 2.57
N GLU A 291 -4.97 -18.05 3.46
CA GLU A 291 -5.32 -19.36 4.03
C GLU A 291 -6.67 -19.29 4.77
N GLN A 292 -6.88 -18.25 5.57
CA GLN A 292 -8.12 -18.00 6.29
C GLN A 292 -9.30 -17.74 5.35
N PHE A 293 -9.07 -16.93 4.31
CA PHE A 293 -10.07 -16.59 3.30
C PHE A 293 -10.56 -17.83 2.55
N GLN A 294 -9.64 -18.70 2.10
CA GLN A 294 -9.99 -19.95 1.41
C GLN A 294 -10.76 -20.91 2.33
N GLY A 295 -10.40 -20.96 3.61
CA GLY A 295 -11.11 -21.74 4.62
C GLY A 295 -12.56 -21.31 4.79
N VAL A 296 -12.82 -20.02 5.00
CA VAL A 296 -14.19 -19.48 5.14
C VAL A 296 -14.95 -19.55 3.82
N GLY A 297 -14.30 -19.30 2.69
CA GLY A 297 -14.93 -19.33 1.36
C GLY A 297 -15.55 -20.68 0.98
N ARG A 298 -15.01 -21.78 1.50
CA ARG A 298 -15.56 -23.13 1.31
C ARG A 298 -16.74 -23.46 2.23
N ALA A 299 -16.90 -22.74 3.35
CA ALA A 299 -17.92 -23.02 4.35
C ALA A 299 -19.37 -22.78 3.86
N PRO A 300 -19.67 -21.74 3.06
CA PRO A 300 -20.97 -21.59 2.38
C PRO A 300 -21.34 -22.77 1.48
N LEU A 301 -20.38 -23.26 0.70
CA LEU A 301 -20.60 -24.32 -0.29
C LEU A 301 -20.95 -25.68 0.36
N ASN A 302 -20.50 -25.89 1.60
CA ASN A 302 -20.72 -27.12 2.35
C ASN A 302 -21.82 -27.00 3.42
N SER A 303 -22.54 -25.86 3.45
CA SER A 303 -23.58 -25.60 4.46
C SER A 303 -24.92 -26.25 4.11
N LYS A 304 -25.77 -26.48 5.13
CA LYS A 304 -27.14 -26.98 4.94
C LYS A 304 -27.91 -26.02 4.01
N PRO A 305 -28.62 -26.53 2.98
CA PRO A 305 -29.43 -25.69 2.12
C PRO A 305 -30.58 -25.04 2.89
N PHE A 306 -30.95 -23.83 2.48
CA PHE A 306 -32.13 -23.14 3.00
C PHE A 306 -33.41 -23.80 2.48
N GLU A 307 -34.25 -24.32 3.38
CA GLU A 307 -35.46 -25.06 3.03
C GLU A 307 -36.74 -24.31 3.41
N ASN A 308 -36.84 -23.71 4.61
CA ASN A 308 -38.09 -23.11 5.08
C ASN A 308 -37.88 -21.95 6.08
N GLU A 309 -38.98 -21.42 6.62
CA GLU A 309 -39.00 -20.28 7.54
C GLU A 309 -38.27 -20.54 8.88
N GLU A 310 -37.97 -21.79 9.23
CA GLU A 310 -37.20 -22.13 10.43
C GLU A 310 -35.69 -21.95 10.22
N ASP A 311 -35.21 -21.90 8.98
CA ASP A 311 -33.77 -21.82 8.63
C ASP A 311 -33.24 -20.37 8.66
N ILE A 312 -33.74 -19.51 9.56
CA ILE A 312 -33.31 -18.10 9.71
C ILE A 312 -31.79 -18.03 9.98
N ASP A 313 -31.27 -18.96 10.77
CA ASP A 313 -29.85 -19.03 11.12
C ASP A 313 -28.98 -19.30 9.90
N VAL A 314 -29.46 -20.05 8.90
CA VAL A 314 -28.74 -20.31 7.64
C VAL A 314 -28.57 -19.01 6.84
N LEU A 315 -29.58 -18.15 6.80
CA LEU A 315 -29.50 -16.84 6.13
C LEU A 315 -28.58 -15.86 6.86
N THR A 316 -28.60 -15.92 8.19
CA THR A 316 -27.71 -15.10 9.03
C THR A 316 -26.27 -15.53 8.82
N ASP A 317 -26.00 -16.84 8.84
CA ASP A 317 -24.67 -17.39 8.61
C ASP A 317 -24.14 -17.03 7.21
N ILE A 318 -24.91 -17.22 6.14
CA ILE A 318 -24.42 -16.86 4.80
C ILE A 318 -24.16 -15.35 4.66
N SER A 319 -24.94 -14.51 5.33
CA SER A 319 -24.70 -13.06 5.37
C SER A 319 -23.38 -12.73 6.06
N ASP A 320 -23.10 -13.36 7.19
CA ASP A 320 -21.85 -13.18 7.93
C ASP A 320 -20.63 -13.69 7.15
N ASP A 321 -20.75 -14.84 6.48
CA ASP A 321 -19.70 -15.36 5.59
C ASP A 321 -19.43 -14.39 4.44
N LEU A 322 -20.49 -13.90 3.77
CA LEU A 322 -20.36 -13.00 2.63
C LEU A 322 -19.74 -11.66 3.05
N LEU A 323 -20.13 -11.12 4.22
CA LEU A 323 -19.54 -9.91 4.78
C LEU A 323 -18.04 -10.10 5.09
N PHE A 324 -17.67 -11.23 5.70
CA PHE A 324 -16.27 -11.56 5.96
C PHE A 324 -15.46 -11.63 4.66
N LEU A 325 -15.97 -12.33 3.64
CA LEU A 325 -15.29 -12.46 2.35
C LEU A 325 -15.10 -11.11 1.66
N TRP A 326 -16.09 -10.22 1.70
CA TRP A 326 -15.97 -8.86 1.17
C TRP A 326 -14.86 -8.07 1.86
N ASN A 327 -14.85 -8.09 3.19
CA ASN A 327 -13.86 -7.37 3.98
C ASN A 327 -12.45 -7.94 3.76
N ALA A 328 -12.31 -9.26 3.67
CA ALA A 328 -11.05 -9.93 3.38
C ALA A 328 -10.51 -9.59 1.98
N VAL A 329 -11.36 -9.58 0.94
CA VAL A 329 -10.96 -9.16 -0.42
C VAL A 329 -10.48 -7.71 -0.42
N ALA A 330 -11.23 -6.81 0.21
CA ALA A 330 -10.83 -5.40 0.30
C ALA A 330 -9.49 -5.22 1.04
N SER A 331 -9.27 -6.01 2.09
CA SER A 331 -8.03 -5.97 2.88
C SER A 331 -6.84 -6.52 2.10
N GLN A 332 -7.00 -7.65 1.39
CA GLN A 332 -5.97 -8.23 0.52
C GLN A 332 -5.58 -7.26 -0.61
N GLN A 333 -6.56 -6.63 -1.25
CA GLN A 333 -6.29 -5.61 -2.28
C GLN A 333 -5.50 -4.42 -1.73
N ASN A 334 -5.82 -3.98 -0.51
CA ASN A 334 -5.08 -2.91 0.15
C ASN A 334 -3.64 -3.32 0.48
N LEU A 335 -3.42 -4.55 0.98
CA LEU A 335 -2.08 -5.08 1.26
C LEU A 335 -1.23 -5.19 -0.03
N VAL A 336 -1.81 -5.64 -1.14
CA VAL A 336 -1.13 -5.70 -2.44
C VAL A 336 -0.76 -4.31 -2.95
N TRP A 337 -1.67 -3.34 -2.80
CA TRP A 337 -1.39 -1.95 -3.15
C TRP A 337 -0.25 -1.38 -2.29
N LEU A 338 -0.33 -1.51 -0.95
CA LEU A 338 0.72 -1.08 -0.03
C LEU A 338 2.08 -1.73 -0.36
N ALA A 339 2.09 -3.04 -0.62
CA ALA A 339 3.31 -3.76 -0.97
C ALA A 339 3.95 -3.22 -2.26
N ASN A 340 3.15 -2.91 -3.29
CA ASN A 340 3.65 -2.28 -4.51
C ASN A 340 4.22 -0.89 -4.25
N GLU A 341 3.55 -0.09 -3.43
CA GLU A 341 3.99 1.24 -3.05
C GLU A 341 5.32 1.20 -2.27
N PHE A 342 5.49 0.28 -1.33
CA PHE A 342 6.75 0.05 -0.64
C PHE A 342 7.84 -0.45 -1.60
N ARG A 343 7.54 -1.42 -2.48
CA ARG A 343 8.48 -1.94 -3.47
C ARG A 343 9.06 -0.82 -4.35
N ASN A 344 8.22 0.09 -4.82
CA ASN A 344 8.63 1.23 -5.66
C ASN A 344 9.50 2.25 -4.90
N ARG A 345 9.23 2.48 -3.61
CA ARG A 345 10.03 3.38 -2.76
C ARG A 345 11.37 2.75 -2.38
N ILE A 346 11.40 1.45 -2.07
CA ILE A 346 12.62 0.68 -1.83
C ILE A 346 13.52 0.73 -3.07
N PHE A 347 12.94 0.51 -4.26
CA PHE A 347 13.66 0.62 -5.53
C PHE A 347 14.34 1.98 -5.67
N THR A 348 13.57 3.04 -5.44
CA THR A 348 14.04 4.41 -5.55
C THR A 348 15.16 4.68 -4.55
N GLY A 349 15.04 4.23 -3.30
CA GLY A 349 16.08 4.37 -2.29
C GLY A 349 17.38 3.64 -2.65
N LEU A 350 17.29 2.39 -3.10
CA LEU A 350 18.46 1.62 -3.51
C LEU A 350 19.16 2.24 -4.73
N LYS A 351 18.39 2.67 -5.73
CA LYS A 351 18.91 3.37 -6.90
C LYS A 351 19.66 4.64 -6.51
N GLU A 352 19.07 5.48 -5.67
CA GLU A 352 19.69 6.74 -5.26
C GLU A 352 20.95 6.53 -4.41
N HIS A 353 20.97 5.52 -3.54
CA HIS A 353 22.18 5.13 -2.81
C HIS A 353 23.32 4.72 -3.77
N MET A 354 23.02 3.86 -4.75
CA MET A 354 24.00 3.45 -5.76
C MET A 354 24.50 4.63 -6.61
N LEU A 355 23.61 5.56 -6.97
CA LEU A 355 23.98 6.79 -7.67
C LEU A 355 24.88 7.68 -6.82
N SER A 356 24.60 7.85 -5.52
CA SER A 356 25.42 8.63 -4.59
C SER A 356 26.86 8.09 -4.51
N VAL A 357 26.99 6.77 -4.27
CA VAL A 357 28.30 6.09 -4.21
C VAL A 357 29.07 6.27 -5.53
N SER A 358 28.41 6.06 -6.66
CA SER A 358 29.04 6.12 -7.98
C SER A 358 29.43 7.55 -8.36
N LYS A 359 28.59 8.54 -8.09
CA LYS A 359 28.88 9.96 -8.32
C LYS A 359 30.02 10.46 -7.43
N THR A 360 30.09 10.00 -6.18
CA THR A 360 31.21 10.31 -5.28
C THR A 360 32.54 9.79 -5.84
N LEU A 361 32.56 8.52 -6.27
CA LEU A 361 33.76 7.93 -6.89
C LEU A 361 34.14 8.62 -8.21
N LEU A 362 33.15 8.99 -9.02
CA LEU A 362 33.34 9.75 -10.25
C LEU A 362 33.98 11.11 -9.96
N ALA A 363 33.42 11.91 -9.03
CA ALA A 363 33.92 13.24 -8.70
C ALA A 363 35.40 13.22 -8.26
N PHE A 364 35.79 12.30 -7.38
CA PHE A 364 37.19 12.13 -6.98
C PHE A 364 38.11 11.73 -8.14
N SER A 365 37.62 10.85 -9.01
CA SER A 365 38.40 10.36 -10.15
C SER A 365 38.56 11.43 -11.23
N GLU A 366 37.52 12.22 -11.50
CA GLU A 366 37.54 13.34 -12.44
C GLU A 366 38.50 14.44 -12.01
N SER A 367 38.47 14.82 -10.74
CA SER A 367 39.41 15.80 -10.17
C SER A 367 40.87 15.40 -10.41
N ARG A 368 41.21 14.16 -10.08
CA ARG A 368 42.57 13.61 -10.31
C ARG A 368 42.92 13.54 -11.80
N LEU A 369 41.94 13.24 -12.66
CA LEU A 369 42.15 13.20 -14.10
C LEU A 369 42.47 14.59 -14.64
N LYS A 370 41.72 15.62 -14.22
CA LYS A 370 41.96 17.01 -14.61
C LYS A 370 43.35 17.49 -14.22
N HIS A 371 43.82 17.18 -13.00
CA HIS A 371 45.20 17.44 -12.60
C HIS A 371 46.22 16.80 -13.55
N ALA A 372 46.02 15.52 -13.89
CA ALA A 372 46.90 14.81 -14.82
C ALA A 372 46.87 15.42 -16.24
N GLN A 373 45.68 15.78 -16.73
CA GLN A 373 45.50 16.44 -18.04
C GLN A 373 46.26 17.76 -18.10
N ILE A 374 46.09 18.62 -17.09
CA ILE A 374 46.79 19.92 -17.02
C ILE A 374 48.30 19.71 -17.00
N THR A 375 48.78 18.80 -16.15
CA THR A 375 50.21 18.48 -16.01
C THR A 375 50.82 18.00 -17.32
N ILE A 376 50.20 17.01 -17.98
CA ILE A 376 50.68 16.46 -19.26
C ILE A 376 50.63 17.51 -20.37
N LYS A 377 49.55 18.30 -20.45
CA LYS A 377 49.36 19.35 -21.46
C LYS A 377 50.46 20.42 -21.36
N LEU A 378 50.79 20.86 -20.15
CA LEU A 378 51.84 21.86 -19.91
C LEU A 378 53.24 21.30 -20.14
N ALA A 379 53.51 20.06 -19.70
CA ALA A 379 54.76 19.39 -20.00
C ALA A 379 55.00 19.23 -21.51
N ARG A 380 53.95 18.86 -22.27
CA ARG A 380 54.01 18.80 -23.73
C ARG A 380 54.31 20.16 -24.36
N LYS A 381 53.72 21.24 -23.83
CA LYS A 381 53.98 22.62 -24.29
C LYS A 381 55.44 23.03 -24.00
N ALA A 382 55.96 22.69 -22.83
CA ALA A 382 57.33 22.97 -22.41
C ALA A 382 58.38 22.22 -23.25
N HIS A 383 58.08 20.98 -23.64
CA HIS A 383 59.04 20.07 -24.28
C HIS A 383 58.77 19.85 -25.78
N LYS A 384 58.25 20.87 -26.48
CA LYS A 384 58.15 20.85 -27.96
C LYS A 384 59.49 20.48 -28.62
N PRO A 385 59.46 19.80 -29.78
CA PRO A 385 60.55 18.94 -30.26
C PRO A 385 61.73 19.76 -30.80
N LYS A 386 62.62 20.20 -29.91
CA LYS A 386 64.01 20.48 -30.27
C LYS A 386 64.90 19.51 -29.50
N GLY A 387 65.05 18.29 -30.05
CA GLY A 387 66.20 17.40 -29.76
C GLY A 387 66.13 16.42 -28.58
N TYR A 388 65.01 16.27 -27.86
CA TYR A 388 64.93 15.35 -26.71
C TYR A 388 64.20 14.03 -27.05
N ALA A 389 64.93 12.96 -27.36
CA ALA A 389 64.37 11.67 -27.74
C ALA A 389 64.03 10.74 -26.54
N SER A 390 64.68 10.88 -25.38
CA SER A 390 64.40 10.01 -24.20
C SER A 390 63.16 10.47 -23.43
N LYS A 391 62.99 11.78 -23.23
CA LYS A 391 61.86 12.40 -22.48
C LYS A 391 60.51 12.31 -23.20
N THR A 392 60.52 11.89 -24.47
CA THR A 392 59.31 11.59 -25.25
C THR A 392 58.66 10.27 -24.86
N TYR A 393 59.37 9.34 -24.20
CA TYR A 393 58.77 8.06 -23.81
C TYR A 393 57.87 8.20 -22.58
N GLU A 394 58.33 8.85 -21.51
CA GLU A 394 57.50 9.03 -20.30
C GLU A 394 56.24 9.85 -20.60
N LEU A 395 56.37 10.93 -21.38
CA LEU A 395 55.23 11.75 -21.81
C LEU A 395 54.23 10.93 -22.63
N LYS A 396 54.68 10.16 -23.63
CA LYS A 396 53.79 9.30 -24.44
C LYS A 396 53.14 8.19 -23.62
N PHE A 397 53.86 7.63 -22.65
CA PHE A 397 53.32 6.61 -21.76
C PHE A 397 52.25 7.20 -20.83
N ALA A 398 52.49 8.38 -20.26
CA ALA A 398 51.51 9.11 -19.46
C ALA A 398 50.28 9.51 -20.30
N GLU A 399 50.46 10.00 -21.54
CA GLU A 399 49.35 10.29 -22.49
C GLU A 399 48.52 9.03 -22.78
N LYS A 400 49.16 7.87 -22.99
CA LYS A 400 48.45 6.60 -23.19
C LYS A 400 47.64 6.21 -21.95
N LYS A 401 48.22 6.30 -20.76
CA LYS A 401 47.52 5.99 -19.50
C LYS A 401 46.39 6.97 -19.19
N LEU A 402 46.57 8.25 -19.54
CA LEU A 402 45.54 9.26 -19.45
C LEU A 402 44.33 8.89 -20.31
N ALA A 403 44.56 8.49 -21.57
CA ALA A 403 43.50 8.06 -22.47
C ALA A 403 42.79 6.78 -21.97
N GLU A 404 43.52 5.82 -21.42
CA GLU A 404 42.93 4.63 -20.78
C GLU A 404 42.01 5.01 -19.59
N ALA A 405 42.46 5.94 -18.73
CA ALA A 405 41.69 6.43 -17.59
C ALA A 405 40.46 7.27 -18.01
N GLU A 406 40.61 8.12 -19.04
CA GLU A 406 39.50 8.87 -19.65
C GLU A 406 38.42 7.94 -20.19
N ASN A 407 38.80 6.89 -20.91
CA ASN A 407 37.86 5.90 -21.42
C ASN A 407 37.12 5.18 -20.29
N GLY A 408 37.83 4.79 -19.22
CA GLY A 408 37.21 4.17 -18.05
C GLY A 408 36.21 5.10 -17.35
N LEU A 409 36.52 6.39 -17.22
CA LEU A 409 35.60 7.37 -16.63
C LEU A 409 34.42 7.70 -17.55
N ASN A 410 34.60 7.68 -18.87
CA ASN A 410 33.49 7.83 -19.82
C ASN A 410 32.50 6.66 -19.70
N ALA A 411 33.00 5.42 -19.62
CA ALA A 411 32.15 4.25 -19.38
C ALA A 411 31.36 4.39 -18.07
N LEU A 412 32.02 4.79 -16.97
CA LEU A 412 31.36 5.03 -15.69
C LEU A 412 30.26 6.11 -15.80
N ARG A 413 30.49 7.20 -16.55
CA ARG A 413 29.47 8.25 -16.78
C ARG A 413 28.27 7.72 -17.57
N GLU A 414 28.51 6.91 -18.59
CA GLU A 414 27.44 6.28 -19.37
C GLU A 414 26.63 5.35 -18.48
N ARG A 415 27.28 4.54 -17.64
CA ARG A 415 26.60 3.63 -16.71
C ARG A 415 25.80 4.35 -15.63
N ILE A 416 26.32 5.47 -15.10
CA ILE A 416 25.55 6.34 -14.19
C ILE A 416 24.30 6.88 -14.88
N LYS A 417 24.41 7.35 -16.14
CA LYS A 417 23.25 7.83 -16.91
C LYS A 417 22.22 6.73 -17.19
N GLU A 418 22.68 5.52 -17.49
CA GLU A 418 21.81 4.36 -17.65
C GLU A 418 21.05 4.07 -16.36
N LEU A 419 21.73 4.06 -15.20
CA LEU A 419 21.08 3.88 -13.91
C LEU A 419 20.10 5.01 -13.58
N GLU A 420 20.43 6.27 -13.92
CA GLU A 420 19.52 7.41 -13.78
C GLU A 420 18.24 7.22 -14.62
N ALA A 421 18.36 6.65 -15.82
CA ALA A 421 17.24 6.39 -16.71
C ALA A 421 16.40 5.16 -16.31
N THR A 422 16.92 4.27 -15.46
CA THR A 422 16.20 3.07 -15.02
C THR A 422 14.97 3.43 -14.18
N THR A 423 13.80 2.92 -14.58
CA THR A 423 12.53 3.14 -13.88
C THR A 423 11.90 1.87 -13.31
N LYS A 424 12.46 0.69 -13.61
CA LYS A 424 11.90 -0.60 -13.21
C LYS A 424 12.90 -1.40 -12.37
N TRP A 425 12.36 -2.20 -11.45
CA TRP A 425 13.17 -3.07 -10.59
C TRP A 425 13.96 -4.10 -11.39
N GLU A 426 13.31 -4.71 -12.37
CA GLU A 426 13.87 -5.79 -13.18
C GLU A 426 15.11 -5.35 -13.99
N ASP A 427 15.15 -4.07 -14.36
CA ASP A 427 16.25 -3.45 -15.10
C ASP A 427 17.43 -3.05 -14.17
N MET A 428 17.18 -2.96 -12.86
CA MET A 428 18.19 -2.74 -11.81
C MET A 428 18.69 -4.08 -11.23
N SER A 429 18.84 -5.08 -12.10
CA SER A 429 19.31 -6.41 -11.75
C SER A 429 20.66 -6.36 -11.01
N GLU A 430 20.99 -7.47 -10.34
CA GLU A 430 22.27 -7.65 -9.64
C GLU A 430 23.46 -7.42 -10.58
N ASP A 431 23.31 -7.71 -11.87
CA ASP A 431 24.30 -7.40 -12.91
C ASP A 431 24.53 -5.90 -13.07
N THR A 432 23.50 -5.07 -13.02
CA THR A 432 23.68 -3.60 -13.11
C THR A 432 24.45 -3.05 -11.92
N LYS A 433 24.17 -3.55 -10.71
CA LYS A 433 24.90 -3.20 -9.50
C LYS A 433 26.36 -3.68 -9.53
N VAL A 434 26.58 -4.95 -9.89
CA VAL A 434 27.91 -5.56 -9.96
C VAL A 434 28.75 -4.87 -11.02
N VAL A 435 28.20 -4.63 -12.22
CA VAL A 435 28.90 -3.96 -13.32
C VAL A 435 29.24 -2.51 -12.94
N LEU A 436 28.31 -1.75 -12.36
CA LEU A 436 28.57 -0.36 -11.96
C LEU A 436 29.68 -0.26 -10.91
N LEU A 437 29.66 -1.13 -9.89
CA LEU A 437 30.71 -1.17 -8.87
C LEU A 437 32.05 -1.64 -9.44
N GLN A 438 32.05 -2.61 -10.36
CA GLN A 438 33.25 -3.07 -11.05
C GLN A 438 33.86 -1.96 -11.90
N GLU A 439 33.05 -1.23 -12.66
CA GLU A 439 33.50 -0.09 -13.47
C GLU A 439 34.02 1.05 -12.60
N ALA A 440 33.36 1.34 -11.48
CA ALA A 440 33.82 2.36 -10.54
C ALA A 440 35.18 1.99 -9.92
N GLU A 441 35.35 0.73 -9.50
CA GLU A 441 36.63 0.24 -8.96
C GLU A 441 37.71 0.15 -10.05
N GLN A 442 37.35 -0.19 -11.29
CA GLN A 442 38.26 -0.18 -12.43
C GLN A 442 38.72 1.25 -12.74
N ALA A 443 37.80 2.22 -12.77
CA ALA A 443 38.13 3.63 -12.96
C ALA A 443 39.08 4.12 -11.86
N LYS A 444 38.80 3.80 -10.60
CA LYS A 444 39.68 4.10 -9.46
C LYS A 444 41.07 3.47 -9.63
N LYS A 445 41.16 2.21 -10.03
CA LYS A 445 42.44 1.50 -10.30
C LYS A 445 43.22 2.17 -11.43
N LEU A 446 42.56 2.53 -12.53
CA LEU A 446 43.17 3.25 -13.65
C LEU A 446 43.70 4.62 -13.20
N MET A 447 42.94 5.35 -12.36
CA MET A 447 43.37 6.62 -11.79
C MET A 447 44.57 6.48 -10.85
N LEU A 448 44.62 5.45 -10.01
CA LEU A 448 45.80 5.16 -9.19
C LEU A 448 47.01 4.78 -10.06
N GLY A 449 46.78 4.00 -11.11
CA GLY A 449 47.79 3.62 -12.10
C GLY A 449 48.34 4.79 -12.92
N LEU A 450 47.59 5.90 -13.02
CA LEU A 450 48.00 7.13 -13.70
C LEU A 450 48.96 7.99 -12.87
N HIS A 451 48.92 7.89 -11.55
CA HIS A 451 49.70 8.76 -10.66
C HIS A 451 51.21 8.67 -10.90
N LYS A 452 51.76 7.46 -10.93
CA LYS A 452 53.19 7.22 -11.15
C LYS A 452 53.67 7.73 -12.52
N PRO A 453 53.03 7.35 -13.65
CA PRO A 453 53.36 7.90 -14.97
C PRO A 453 53.35 9.43 -15.01
N VAL A 454 52.37 10.08 -14.37
CA VAL A 454 52.28 11.55 -14.33
C VAL A 454 53.40 12.17 -13.50
N SER A 455 53.80 11.53 -12.39
CA SER A 455 54.93 12.00 -11.56
C SER A 455 56.29 11.87 -12.25
N GLU A 456 56.41 10.96 -13.22
CA GLU A 456 57.61 10.74 -14.03
C GLU A 456 57.68 11.69 -15.24
N VAL A 457 56.63 12.47 -15.50
CA VAL A 457 56.62 13.48 -16.57
C VAL A 457 57.67 14.57 -16.25
N PRO A 458 58.45 15.02 -17.25
CA PRO A 458 59.43 16.09 -17.07
C PRO A 458 58.85 17.34 -16.38
N SER A 459 59.62 17.91 -15.45
CA SER A 459 59.17 19.06 -14.66
C SER A 459 58.83 20.27 -15.53
N ILE A 460 57.71 20.89 -15.21
CA ILE A 460 57.22 22.10 -15.89
C ILE A 460 58.12 23.29 -15.49
N PRO A 461 58.62 24.09 -16.47
CA PRO A 461 59.37 25.32 -16.20
C PRO A 461 58.60 26.27 -15.29
N HIS A 462 59.32 27.09 -14.52
CA HIS A 462 58.70 28.02 -13.57
C HIS A 462 57.68 28.96 -14.23
N ASP A 463 57.95 29.42 -15.45
CA ASP A 463 57.09 30.32 -16.21
C ASP A 463 55.73 29.70 -16.58
N LEU A 464 55.62 28.37 -16.59
CA LEU A 464 54.40 27.63 -16.87
C LEU A 464 53.70 27.12 -15.60
N LYS A 465 54.29 27.32 -14.41
CA LYS A 465 53.66 26.96 -13.13
C LYS A 465 52.46 27.84 -12.83
N LEU A 466 52.59 29.16 -13.02
CA LEU A 466 51.46 30.09 -12.85
C LEU A 466 50.31 29.72 -13.79
N GLN A 467 50.61 29.36 -15.05
CA GLN A 467 49.59 28.88 -15.99
C GLN A 467 48.92 27.57 -15.52
N SER A 468 49.66 26.69 -14.83
CA SER A 468 49.08 25.49 -14.23
C SER A 468 48.09 25.84 -13.12
N GLU A 469 48.46 26.77 -12.25
CA GLU A 469 47.63 27.21 -11.12
C GLU A 469 46.34 27.89 -11.63
N GLU A 470 46.44 28.73 -12.67
CA GLU A 470 45.27 29.34 -13.34
C GLU A 470 44.33 28.26 -13.90
N LEU A 471 44.84 27.26 -14.63
CA LEU A 471 44.01 26.19 -15.20
C LEU A 471 43.36 25.32 -14.13
N ILE A 472 44.06 25.05 -13.02
CA ILE A 472 43.50 24.30 -11.88
C ILE A 472 42.38 25.12 -11.22
N LEU A 473 42.57 26.45 -11.11
CA LEU A 473 41.57 27.37 -10.57
C LEU A 473 40.32 27.46 -11.45
N ASP A 474 40.48 27.50 -12.78
CA ASP A 474 39.36 27.47 -13.74
C ASP A 474 38.53 26.19 -13.59
N GLU A 475 39.19 25.02 -13.48
CA GLU A 475 38.49 23.75 -13.26
C GLU A 475 37.84 23.71 -11.86
N ALA A 476 38.47 24.31 -10.84
CA ALA A 476 37.87 24.43 -9.50
C ALA A 476 36.61 25.31 -9.52
N GLU A 477 36.57 26.38 -10.32
CA GLU A 477 35.36 27.18 -10.54
C GLU A 477 34.27 26.38 -11.26
N GLY A 478 34.64 25.50 -12.19
CA GLY A 478 33.74 24.51 -12.78
C GLY A 478 33.11 23.58 -11.74
N VAL A 479 33.91 23.04 -10.82
CA VAL A 479 33.42 22.19 -9.71
C VAL A 479 32.53 22.99 -8.74
N HIS A 480 32.85 24.26 -8.47
CA HIS A 480 31.99 25.12 -7.65
C HIS A 480 30.58 25.27 -8.24
N ASN A 481 30.46 25.40 -9.56
CA ASN A 481 29.14 25.42 -10.22
C ASN A 481 28.38 24.10 -10.03
N ALA A 482 29.07 22.96 -10.02
CA ALA A 482 28.46 21.67 -9.70
C ALA A 482 27.99 21.62 -8.24
N CYS A 483 28.75 22.18 -7.29
CA CYS A 483 28.31 22.33 -5.89
C CYS A 483 27.00 23.13 -5.78
N LEU A 484 26.86 24.23 -6.55
CA LEU A 484 25.63 25.01 -6.58
C LEU A 484 24.45 24.20 -7.13
N ALA A 485 24.67 23.41 -8.18
CA ALA A 485 23.65 22.53 -8.75
C ALA A 485 23.19 21.44 -7.76
N GLU A 486 24.13 20.78 -7.07
CA GLU A 486 23.78 19.78 -6.04
C GLU A 486 23.04 20.41 -4.86
N SER A 487 23.45 21.60 -4.41
CA SER A 487 22.72 22.33 -3.34
C SER A 487 21.30 22.71 -3.75
N HIS A 488 21.09 23.09 -5.02
CA HIS A 488 19.75 23.31 -5.55
C HIS A 488 18.92 22.02 -5.52
N ALA A 489 19.49 20.89 -5.93
CA ALA A 489 18.80 19.59 -5.88
C ALA A 489 18.42 19.20 -4.44
N VAL A 490 19.31 19.41 -3.46
CA VAL A 490 19.01 19.23 -2.02
C VAL A 490 17.80 20.08 -1.61
N ARG A 491 17.78 21.36 -2.00
CA ARG A 491 16.72 22.29 -1.63
C ARG A 491 15.35 21.85 -2.14
N GLU A 492 15.26 21.42 -3.39
CA GLU A 492 13.99 20.96 -3.98
C GLU A 492 13.49 19.70 -3.26
N LEU A 493 14.36 18.72 -3.01
CA LEU A 493 14.00 17.50 -2.25
C LEU A 493 13.46 17.84 -0.85
N LEU A 494 14.14 18.73 -0.14
CA LEU A 494 13.74 19.13 1.21
C LEU A 494 12.45 19.96 1.21
N LYS A 495 12.22 20.77 0.18
CA LYS A 495 11.00 21.57 0.03
C LYS A 495 9.78 20.67 -0.17
N ASP A 496 9.90 19.67 -1.04
CA ASP A 496 8.82 18.71 -1.30
C ASP A 496 8.51 17.88 -0.05
N ALA A 497 9.55 17.38 0.64
CA ALA A 497 9.39 16.65 1.89
C ALA A 497 8.71 17.51 2.98
N LYS A 498 9.14 18.78 3.12
CA LYS A 498 8.56 19.72 4.07
C LYS A 498 7.07 19.96 3.79
N ALA A 499 6.73 20.26 2.53
CA ALA A 499 5.35 20.53 2.14
C ALA A 499 4.42 19.33 2.44
N ARG A 500 4.90 18.09 2.25
CA ARG A 500 4.14 16.89 2.62
C ARG A 500 3.94 16.79 4.12
N LEU A 501 5.00 16.92 4.92
CA LEU A 501 4.92 16.81 6.37
C LEU A 501 4.02 17.91 6.98
N GLU A 502 4.12 19.14 6.47
CA GLU A 502 3.26 20.26 6.90
C GLU A 502 1.79 20.03 6.54
N ALA A 503 1.50 19.54 5.33
CA ALA A 503 0.12 19.25 4.92
C ALA A 503 -0.57 18.19 5.80
N TRP A 504 0.19 17.22 6.32
CA TRP A 504 -0.33 16.23 7.27
C TRP A 504 -0.62 16.84 8.65
N LEU A 505 0.27 17.68 9.18
CA LEU A 505 0.05 18.41 10.43
C LEU A 505 -1.12 19.40 10.34
N GLU A 506 -1.33 20.02 9.19
CA GLU A 506 -2.44 20.96 8.95
C GLU A 506 -3.79 20.25 8.71
N GLY A 507 -3.80 18.91 8.67
CA GLY A 507 -5.00 18.12 8.42
C GLY A 507 -5.52 18.22 6.99
N ALA A 508 -4.71 18.66 6.02
CA ALA A 508 -5.13 18.85 4.63
C ALA A 508 -5.56 17.53 3.94
N TYR A 509 -5.15 16.37 4.47
CA TYR A 509 -5.55 15.04 4.01
C TYR A 509 -6.71 14.43 4.81
N SER A 510 -7.32 15.17 5.74
CA SER A 510 -8.41 14.67 6.60
C SER A 510 -9.81 14.79 5.99
N GLU A 511 -9.97 15.42 4.81
CA GLU A 511 -11.27 15.51 4.14
C GLU A 511 -11.76 14.14 3.65
N GLY A 512 -12.48 13.41 4.51
CA GLY A 512 -13.11 12.11 4.22
C GLY A 512 -12.65 10.95 5.11
N MET A 513 -11.73 11.19 6.05
CA MET A 513 -11.34 10.24 7.09
C MET A 513 -12.06 10.64 8.39
N ASP A 514 -13.19 10.00 8.71
CA ASP A 514 -13.97 10.23 9.95
C ASP A 514 -13.08 10.06 11.19
N ASP A 515 -12.81 11.14 11.94
CA ASP A 515 -12.15 11.19 13.27
C ASP A 515 -11.08 10.10 13.53
N THR A 516 -10.30 9.74 12.51
CA THR A 516 -9.26 8.73 12.64
C THR A 516 -8.09 9.39 13.34
N ILE A 517 -7.73 8.82 14.49
CA ILE A 517 -6.50 9.12 15.20
C ILE A 517 -5.34 9.10 14.19
N GLN A 518 -4.62 10.21 14.10
CA GLN A 518 -3.44 10.40 13.23
C GLN A 518 -2.19 9.81 13.88
N LEU A 519 -1.11 9.60 13.11
CA LEU A 519 0.20 9.28 13.70
C LEU A 519 0.65 10.45 14.61
N SER A 520 1.60 10.16 15.50
CA SER A 520 2.13 11.13 16.46
C SER A 520 2.68 12.40 15.80
N GLU A 521 2.23 13.58 16.25
CA GLU A 521 2.77 14.90 15.84
C GLU A 521 4.27 15.03 16.13
N ASP A 522 4.78 14.33 17.14
CA ASP A 522 6.19 14.36 17.52
C ASP A 522 7.08 13.77 16.42
N VAL A 523 6.63 12.71 15.74
CA VAL A 523 7.35 12.10 14.61
C VAL A 523 7.47 13.08 13.43
N TYR A 524 6.39 13.80 13.12
CA TYR A 524 6.41 14.84 12.09
C TYR A 524 7.35 15.99 12.47
N SER A 525 7.31 16.41 13.73
CA SER A 525 8.17 17.46 14.29
C SER A 525 9.65 17.08 14.25
N GLU A 526 9.98 15.81 14.54
CA GLU A 526 11.32 15.24 14.44
C GLU A 526 11.85 15.36 12.99
N LEU A 527 11.06 14.92 12.00
CA LEU A 527 11.46 14.99 10.58
C LEU A 527 11.59 16.43 10.09
N LEU A 528 10.69 17.34 10.47
CA LEU A 528 10.79 18.75 10.14
C LEU A 528 12.05 19.40 10.75
N SER A 529 12.46 18.97 11.94
CA SER A 529 13.74 19.38 12.55
C SER A 529 14.93 18.89 11.72
N LYS A 530 14.93 17.61 11.30
CA LYS A 530 15.96 17.05 10.41
C LYS A 530 16.03 17.80 9.08
N ILE A 531 14.89 18.21 8.50
CA ILE A 531 14.87 19.03 7.27
C ILE A 531 15.64 20.34 7.48
N LYS A 532 15.39 21.04 8.60
CA LYS A 532 16.10 22.30 8.93
C LYS A 532 17.60 22.05 9.08
N GLN A 533 18.00 20.97 9.76
CA GLN A 533 19.40 20.62 9.96
C GLN A 533 20.12 20.33 8.63
N ILE A 534 19.55 19.50 7.76
CA ILE A 534 20.16 19.18 6.45
C ILE A 534 20.23 20.42 5.56
N ARG A 535 19.20 21.27 5.57
CA ARG A 535 19.20 22.55 4.84
C ARG A 535 20.37 23.44 5.28
N GLU A 536 20.60 23.55 6.59
CA GLU A 536 21.69 24.36 7.13
C GLU A 536 23.06 23.75 6.79
N GLN A 537 23.22 22.43 6.88
CA GLN A 537 24.45 21.74 6.43
C GLN A 537 24.75 22.03 4.96
N ALA A 538 23.76 21.95 4.08
CA ALA A 538 23.92 22.26 2.65
C ALA A 538 24.34 23.72 2.42
N LYS A 539 23.75 24.66 3.18
CA LYS A 539 24.07 26.09 3.12
C LYS A 539 25.49 26.37 3.58
N GLN A 540 25.92 25.77 4.69
CA GLN A 540 27.28 25.88 5.20
C GLN A 540 28.30 25.36 4.20
N GLU A 541 28.03 24.23 3.57
CA GLU A 541 28.95 23.62 2.63
C GLU A 541 29.12 24.43 1.34
N VAL A 542 28.02 25.01 0.81
CA VAL A 542 28.08 25.95 -0.33
C VAL A 542 28.85 27.23 0.04
N THR A 543 28.62 27.74 1.25
CA THR A 543 29.31 28.95 1.72
C THR A 543 30.82 28.69 1.86
N ALA A 544 31.20 27.54 2.41
CA ALA A 544 32.59 27.11 2.50
C ALA A 544 33.23 26.87 1.12
N ALA A 545 32.46 26.34 0.16
CA ALA A 545 32.89 26.20 -1.23
C ALA A 545 33.16 27.57 -1.87
N ALA A 546 32.29 28.55 -1.68
CA ALA A 546 32.48 29.92 -2.20
C ALA A 546 33.71 30.61 -1.56
N GLN A 547 33.86 30.51 -0.24
CA GLN A 547 34.99 31.09 0.49
C GLN A 547 36.33 30.48 0.07
N SER A 548 36.40 29.15 -0.05
CA SER A 548 37.64 28.47 -0.48
C SER A 548 38.03 28.81 -1.92
N LEU A 549 37.06 29.02 -2.82
CA LEU A 549 37.35 29.50 -4.18
C LEU A 549 37.89 30.93 -4.18
N LEU A 550 37.33 31.81 -3.35
CA LEU A 550 37.79 33.19 -3.21
C LEU A 550 39.21 33.26 -2.65
N GLN A 551 39.49 32.50 -1.59
CA GLN A 551 40.85 32.38 -1.02
C GLN A 551 41.86 31.84 -2.04
N ALA A 552 41.45 30.88 -2.87
CA ALA A 552 42.30 30.36 -3.93
C ALA A 552 42.60 31.39 -5.02
N LYS A 553 41.60 32.22 -5.39
CA LYS A 553 41.78 33.35 -6.32
C LYS A 553 42.76 34.39 -5.76
N GLU A 554 42.69 34.68 -4.46
CA GLU A 554 43.58 35.63 -3.77
C GLU A 554 45.01 35.10 -3.57
N ALA A 555 45.17 33.79 -3.40
CA ALA A 555 46.45 33.12 -3.18
C ALA A 555 47.16 32.67 -4.48
N LEU A 556 46.66 33.07 -5.66
CA LEU A 556 47.24 32.68 -6.95
C LEU A 556 48.72 33.12 -7.05
N GLY A 557 49.61 32.20 -7.42
CA GLY A 557 51.05 32.44 -7.48
C GLY A 557 51.78 32.45 -6.12
N ALA A 558 51.08 32.22 -5.00
CA ALA A 558 51.70 32.12 -3.68
C ALA A 558 52.26 30.72 -3.41
N ALA A 559 53.49 30.65 -2.90
CA ALA A 559 54.12 29.39 -2.52
C ALA A 559 53.35 28.74 -1.35
N GLY A 560 52.73 27.57 -1.59
CA GLY A 560 52.02 26.80 -0.57
C GLY A 560 50.50 27.00 -0.53
N ALA A 561 49.89 27.61 -1.55
CA ALA A 561 48.43 27.64 -1.69
C ALA A 561 47.85 26.21 -1.67
N ALA A 562 46.76 26.02 -0.92
CA ALA A 562 46.03 24.75 -0.92
C ALA A 562 45.51 24.45 -2.33
N ASP A 563 45.48 23.17 -2.71
CA ASP A 563 44.99 22.74 -4.01
C ASP A 563 43.49 23.05 -4.16
N PRO A 564 43.11 24.07 -4.96
CA PRO A 564 41.73 24.52 -4.96
C PRO A 564 40.80 23.52 -5.63
N LEU A 565 41.28 22.77 -6.62
CA LEU A 565 40.49 21.75 -7.29
C LEU A 565 40.22 20.58 -6.34
N LYS A 566 41.22 20.15 -5.59
CA LYS A 566 41.03 19.14 -4.53
C LYS A 566 40.02 19.61 -3.48
N THR A 567 40.18 20.82 -2.95
CA THR A 567 39.25 21.36 -1.93
C THR A 567 37.82 21.48 -2.47
N GLN A 568 37.61 22.01 -3.68
CA GLN A 568 36.26 22.07 -4.28
C GLN A 568 35.66 20.67 -4.51
N THR A 569 36.47 19.69 -4.86
CA THR A 569 36.02 18.30 -5.04
C THR A 569 35.55 17.70 -3.72
N GLU A 570 36.27 17.94 -2.61
CA GLU A 570 35.85 17.50 -1.28
C GLU A 570 34.49 18.12 -0.89
N ARG A 571 34.29 19.41 -1.20
CA ARG A 571 32.99 20.09 -0.98
C ARG A 571 31.87 19.49 -1.83
N LEU A 572 32.13 19.19 -3.10
CA LEU A 572 31.16 18.53 -3.98
C LEU A 572 30.75 17.16 -3.44
N VAL A 573 31.71 16.35 -2.98
CA VAL A 573 31.45 15.03 -2.40
C VAL A 573 30.59 15.15 -1.13
N ASN A 574 30.89 16.11 -0.27
CA ASN A 574 30.07 16.37 0.92
C ASN A 574 28.63 16.76 0.53
N LEU A 575 28.45 17.57 -0.52
CA LEU A 575 27.13 17.93 -1.03
C LEU A 575 26.38 16.74 -1.65
N ILE A 576 27.07 15.83 -2.34
CA ILE A 576 26.48 14.57 -2.84
C ILE A 576 25.97 13.73 -1.66
N SER A 577 26.75 13.61 -0.58
CA SER A 577 26.33 12.92 0.64
C SER A 577 25.14 13.60 1.33
N ILE A 578 25.14 14.94 1.39
CA ILE A 578 24.01 15.71 1.94
C ILE A 578 22.75 15.51 1.08
N ARG A 579 22.87 15.43 -0.25
CA ARG A 579 21.76 15.10 -1.15
C ARG A 579 21.20 13.71 -0.89
N GLU A 580 22.05 12.72 -0.67
CA GLU A 580 21.60 11.38 -0.29
C GLU A 580 20.80 11.41 1.01
N LYS A 581 21.27 12.12 2.04
CA LYS A 581 20.51 12.31 3.30
C LYS A 581 19.17 13.01 3.07
N ALA A 582 19.15 14.06 2.24
CA ALA A 582 17.90 14.75 1.88
C ALA A 582 16.92 13.81 1.15
N ARG A 583 17.44 12.91 0.31
CA ARG A 583 16.63 11.92 -0.40
C ARG A 583 16.10 10.83 0.53
N GLN A 584 16.91 10.35 1.48
CA GLN A 584 16.47 9.43 2.52
C GLN A 584 15.34 10.06 3.36
N LEU A 585 15.46 11.32 3.74
CA LEU A 585 14.42 12.04 4.47
C LEU A 585 13.14 12.24 3.65
N ALA A 586 13.27 12.50 2.34
CA ALA A 586 12.12 12.54 1.44
C ALA A 586 11.41 11.17 1.38
N LEU A 587 12.17 10.07 1.25
CA LEU A 587 11.62 8.71 1.31
C LEU A 587 10.97 8.41 2.67
N GLU A 588 11.55 8.91 3.76
CA GLU A 588 10.98 8.76 5.11
C GLU A 588 9.64 9.49 5.24
N SER A 589 9.50 10.68 4.64
CA SER A 589 8.20 11.37 4.57
C SER A 589 7.15 10.58 3.75
N GLU A 590 7.57 9.98 2.64
CA GLU A 590 6.71 9.11 1.81
C GLU A 590 6.32 7.81 2.53
N ARG A 591 7.19 7.32 3.41
CA ARG A 591 6.92 6.17 4.28
C ARG A 591 5.82 6.48 5.28
N LEU A 592 5.90 7.64 5.94
CA LEU A 592 4.90 8.07 6.92
C LEU A 592 3.52 8.19 6.28
N GLU A 593 3.46 8.76 5.08
CA GLU A 593 2.21 8.84 4.30
C GLU A 593 1.58 7.46 4.07
N LEU A 594 2.39 6.45 3.71
CA LEU A 594 1.90 5.08 3.59
C LEU A 594 1.47 4.49 4.94
N SER A 595 2.20 4.79 6.01
CA SER A 595 1.86 4.33 7.36
C SER A 595 0.54 4.92 7.85
N GLU A 596 0.20 6.17 7.53
CA GLU A 596 -1.10 6.77 7.83
C GLU A 596 -2.23 6.02 7.12
N LEU A 597 -2.08 5.78 5.81
CA LEU A 597 -3.08 5.08 5.01
C LEU A 597 -3.27 3.64 5.49
N GLU A 598 -2.17 2.97 5.86
CA GLU A 598 -2.22 1.67 6.48
C GLU A 598 -2.94 1.71 7.84
N PHE A 599 -2.63 2.70 8.70
CA PHE A 599 -3.21 2.84 10.02
C PHE A 599 -4.73 3.01 9.94
N ALA A 600 -5.22 3.90 9.07
CA ALA A 600 -6.64 4.10 8.83
C ALA A 600 -7.33 2.81 8.34
N SER A 601 -6.70 2.08 7.42
CA SER A 601 -7.23 0.79 6.96
C SER A 601 -7.31 -0.24 8.08
N LEU A 602 -6.26 -0.36 8.90
CA LEU A 602 -6.23 -1.29 10.03
C LEU A 602 -7.27 -0.94 11.09
N GLN A 603 -7.50 0.36 11.34
CA GLN A 603 -8.55 0.82 12.25
C GLN A 603 -9.95 0.41 11.77
N ARG A 604 -10.23 0.52 10.47
CA ARG A 604 -11.50 0.09 9.90
C ARG A 604 -11.71 -1.42 10.10
N VAL A 605 -10.71 -2.23 9.74
CA VAL A 605 -10.78 -3.69 9.89
C VAL A 605 -10.95 -4.09 11.36
N ALA A 606 -10.24 -3.43 12.28
CA ALA A 606 -10.37 -3.69 13.71
C ALA A 606 -11.74 -3.28 14.26
N THR A 607 -12.33 -2.20 13.75
CA THR A 607 -13.68 -1.75 14.15
C THR A 607 -14.73 -2.77 13.75
N ASP A 608 -14.65 -3.28 12.52
CA ASP A 608 -15.51 -4.36 12.03
C ASP A 608 -15.33 -5.64 12.87
N ALA A 609 -14.09 -5.96 13.23
CA ALA A 609 -13.80 -7.14 14.04
C ALA A 609 -14.34 -7.05 15.48
N LYS A 610 -14.35 -5.85 16.10
CA LYS A 610 -14.87 -5.64 17.46
C LYS A 610 -16.38 -5.80 17.58
N ILE A 611 -17.11 -5.48 16.52
CA ILE A 611 -18.58 -5.59 16.50
C ILE A 611 -19.05 -6.97 16.05
N TYR A 612 -18.14 -7.85 15.61
CA TYR A 612 -18.44 -9.21 15.23
C TYR A 612 -19.01 -10.00 16.42
N ARG A 613 -20.11 -10.73 16.18
CA ARG A 613 -20.77 -11.55 17.19
C ARG A 613 -20.30 -12.99 17.07
N PHE A 614 -19.44 -13.40 18.01
CA PHE A 614 -19.01 -14.80 18.14
C PHE A 614 -20.13 -15.68 18.67
N ARG A 615 -20.15 -16.94 18.21
CA ARG A 615 -21.03 -17.98 18.75
C ARG A 615 -20.69 -18.24 20.22
N ASP A 616 -21.69 -18.54 21.04
CA ASP A 616 -21.49 -18.75 22.48
C ASP A 616 -20.62 -19.95 22.81
N SER A 617 -20.60 -20.98 21.95
CA SER A 617 -19.74 -22.16 22.08
C SER A 617 -18.31 -21.95 21.56
N SER A 618 -17.99 -20.78 21.00
CA SER A 618 -16.73 -20.53 20.32
C SER A 618 -15.59 -20.21 21.27
N ALA A 619 -14.54 -21.03 21.26
CA ALA A 619 -13.29 -20.74 21.95
C ALA A 619 -12.61 -19.44 21.45
N ALA A 620 -12.90 -19.01 20.21
CA ALA A 620 -12.37 -17.76 19.66
C ALA A 620 -12.88 -16.51 20.39
N LYS A 621 -14.01 -16.61 21.11
CA LYS A 621 -14.62 -15.53 21.89
C LYS A 621 -13.73 -15.07 23.06
N GLU A 622 -12.92 -15.94 23.64
CA GLU A 622 -11.96 -15.55 24.69
C GLU A 622 -10.70 -14.93 24.08
N HIS A 623 -10.23 -15.47 22.95
CA HIS A 623 -9.04 -14.96 22.27
C HIS A 623 -9.24 -13.55 21.70
N ILE A 624 -10.42 -13.24 21.15
CA ILE A 624 -10.68 -11.90 20.60
C ILE A 624 -10.60 -10.79 21.66
N ILE A 625 -10.90 -11.09 22.93
CA ILE A 625 -10.78 -10.13 24.03
C ILE A 625 -9.30 -9.76 24.24
N THR A 626 -8.44 -10.76 24.23
CA THR A 626 -6.99 -10.58 24.33
C THR A 626 -6.45 -9.81 23.12
N ASP A 627 -6.79 -10.22 21.90
CA ASP A 627 -6.31 -9.56 20.69
C ASP A 627 -6.80 -8.11 20.58
N THR A 628 -8.03 -7.83 21.04
CA THR A 628 -8.57 -6.46 21.11
C THR A 628 -7.77 -5.61 22.09
N LYS A 629 -7.36 -6.18 23.23
CA LYS A 629 -6.51 -5.48 24.20
C LYS A 629 -5.14 -5.20 23.61
N GLU A 630 -4.51 -6.18 22.95
CA GLU A 630 -3.23 -6.01 22.26
C GLU A 630 -3.32 -4.97 21.15
N TYR A 631 -4.42 -4.95 20.38
CA TYR A 631 -4.71 -3.93 19.39
C TYR A 631 -4.77 -2.53 20.02
N GLU A 632 -5.49 -2.33 21.12
CA GLU A 632 -5.60 -1.01 21.76
C GLU A 632 -4.28 -0.57 22.42
N GLU A 633 -3.45 -1.51 22.86
CA GLU A 633 -2.09 -1.24 23.33
C GLU A 633 -1.18 -0.81 22.17
N ALA A 634 -1.19 -1.55 21.06
CA ALA A 634 -0.42 -1.22 19.87
C ALA A 634 -0.85 0.12 19.26
N LYS A 635 -2.17 0.36 19.18
CA LYS A 635 -2.75 1.62 18.70
C LYS A 635 -2.28 2.80 19.55
N ARG A 636 -2.31 2.68 20.89
CA ARG A 636 -1.78 3.74 21.78
C ARG A 636 -0.29 3.96 21.55
N ALA A 637 0.49 2.89 21.38
CA ALA A 637 1.92 3.01 21.10
C ALA A 637 2.21 3.74 19.78
N VAL A 638 1.42 3.52 18.72
CA VAL A 638 1.56 4.25 17.44
C VAL A 638 1.40 5.76 17.65
N VAL A 639 0.38 6.17 18.42
CA VAL A 639 0.05 7.58 18.66
C VAL A 639 1.01 8.27 19.61
N GLN A 640 1.64 7.50 20.50
CA GLN A 640 2.60 7.98 21.48
C GLN A 640 4.05 7.81 21.04
N SER A 641 4.29 7.37 19.81
CA SER A 641 5.65 7.18 19.30
C SER A 641 6.34 8.54 19.15
N GLU A 642 7.57 8.63 19.61
CA GLU A 642 8.38 9.85 19.44
C GLU A 642 9.25 9.75 18.18
N THR A 643 9.54 8.51 17.75
CA THR A 643 10.39 8.24 16.60
C THR A 643 9.72 7.38 15.52
N VAL A 644 10.21 7.53 14.30
CA VAL A 644 9.87 6.70 13.13
C VAL A 644 10.01 5.20 13.41
N VAL A 645 11.03 4.79 14.16
CA VAL A 645 11.34 3.38 14.45
C VAL A 645 10.34 2.79 15.44
N GLU A 646 10.02 3.53 16.50
CA GLU A 646 9.00 3.12 17.48
C GLU A 646 7.62 3.00 16.84
N MET A 647 7.27 4.00 16.01
CA MET A 647 6.02 4.00 15.24
C MET A 647 5.93 2.77 14.35
N GLN A 648 7.02 2.40 13.67
CA GLN A 648 7.04 1.20 12.84
C GLN A 648 6.86 -0.09 13.64
N ALA A 649 7.55 -0.20 14.77
CA ALA A 649 7.42 -1.36 15.65
C ALA A 649 5.99 -1.50 16.20
N ALA A 650 5.36 -0.37 16.55
CA ALA A 650 3.97 -0.32 17.00
C ALA A 650 2.99 -0.67 15.86
N MET A 651 3.21 -0.16 14.64
CA MET A 651 2.43 -0.51 13.45
C MET A 651 2.50 -2.01 13.11
N ASN A 652 3.67 -2.63 13.29
CA ASN A 652 3.83 -4.08 13.14
C ASN A 652 2.99 -4.86 14.17
N ARG A 653 3.04 -4.46 15.45
CA ARG A 653 2.18 -5.06 16.48
C ARG A 653 0.71 -4.89 16.12
N LEU A 654 0.33 -3.71 15.62
CA LEU A 654 -1.03 -3.43 15.18
C LEU A 654 -1.48 -4.35 14.04
N ARG A 655 -0.64 -4.52 13.00
CA ARG A 655 -0.87 -5.47 11.90
C ARG A 655 -1.11 -6.88 12.41
N ARG A 656 -0.25 -7.36 13.30
CA ARG A 656 -0.34 -8.71 13.88
C ARG A 656 -1.61 -8.90 14.71
N SER A 657 -1.97 -7.92 15.54
CA SER A 657 -3.21 -7.98 16.33
C SER A 657 -4.45 -7.97 15.43
N VAL A 658 -4.50 -7.13 14.39
CA VAL A 658 -5.62 -7.12 13.43
C VAL A 658 -5.70 -8.44 12.64
N ALA A 659 -4.56 -9.00 12.24
CA ALA A 659 -4.50 -10.31 11.59
C ALA A 659 -4.99 -11.43 12.54
N ALA A 660 -4.63 -11.37 13.83
CA ALA A 660 -5.10 -12.32 14.85
C ALA A 660 -6.62 -12.21 15.09
N MET A 661 -7.16 -10.99 15.18
CA MET A 661 -8.60 -10.75 15.28
C MET A 661 -9.34 -11.35 14.07
N THR A 662 -8.83 -11.11 12.86
CA THR A 662 -9.39 -11.65 11.61
C THR A 662 -9.31 -13.18 11.58
N ARG A 663 -8.20 -13.76 12.04
CA ARG A 663 -8.01 -15.21 12.18
C ARG A 663 -9.04 -15.82 13.13
N ASN A 664 -9.31 -15.17 14.25
CA ASN A 664 -10.28 -15.66 15.23
C ASN A 664 -11.72 -15.63 14.68
N ILE A 665 -12.07 -14.60 13.90
CA ILE A 665 -13.33 -14.58 13.16
C ILE A 665 -13.37 -15.73 12.15
N ALA A 666 -12.32 -15.92 11.35
CA ALA A 666 -12.26 -17.01 10.38
C ALA A 666 -12.42 -18.39 11.04
N ASN A 667 -11.75 -18.62 12.19
CA ASN A 667 -11.87 -19.86 12.96
C ASN A 667 -13.29 -20.12 13.48
N ASP A 668 -13.98 -19.08 13.95
CA ASP A 668 -15.38 -19.16 14.37
C ASP A 668 -16.29 -19.55 13.19
N ARG A 669 -16.05 -18.95 12.01
CA ARG A 669 -16.83 -19.23 10.79
C ARG A 669 -16.57 -20.61 10.19
N MET A 670 -15.33 -21.12 10.26
CA MET A 670 -14.96 -22.44 9.73
C MET A 670 -15.52 -23.61 10.55
N ARG A 671 -15.66 -23.46 11.87
CA ARG A 671 -16.26 -24.48 12.75
C ARG A 671 -17.78 -24.38 12.69
N LYS A 672 -18.38 -24.75 11.56
CA LYS A 672 -19.80 -25.09 11.50
C LYS A 672 -19.96 -26.50 12.05
N GLU A 673 -20.65 -26.61 13.19
CA GLU A 673 -21.00 -27.91 13.78
C GLU A 673 -21.76 -28.74 12.75
N SER A 674 -21.26 -29.96 12.54
CA SER A 674 -21.84 -31.04 11.76
C SER A 674 -23.08 -31.64 12.42
#